data_AF-A0A8I1AM48-F1
#
_entry.id   AF-A0A8I1AM48-F1
#
_cell.length_a   1.000
_cell.length_b   1.000
_cell.length_c   1.000
_cell.angle_alpha   90.00
_cell.angle_beta   90.00
_cell.angle_gamma   90.00
#
_symmetry.space_group_name_H-M   'P 1'
#
loop_
_entity.id
_entity.type
_entity.pdbx_description
1 polymer ?
#
loop_
_entity_poly.entity_id
_entity_poly.type
_entity_poly.pdbx_seq_one_letter_code
_entity_poly.pdbx_strand_id
1 'polypeptide(L)'
;MNALEFPRVLGDKLQGLRFLLLGTCSTGAFVDGGVRNGHKVDHYLYDGRFDNPIPKSLDQYDGVLVGLTMRYIVDDAGVQGNDLWYLRLTDEEQLQNLLDNACQIIERNVDNLQSSLAGKPVFYLSFLEQGFNAPGSLLPRYSLRNPTYFTQKLNEHLHRTLGNYASAYFVDLNELSAWVGKGRLLDDKLSSTMHANYLSNWDFSYDENRVVKPKPVMDLFDAHEPYAQFNDLLWSRISDNIKIIRKTEAVKLLIVDLDDTMWRGIAAENETYNHELLEGWPLGFVEALLYFKNRGGLLAICSKNDYERTAENFAKIWGEKIKFDDFSSIKINWEPKSDNIRQILREVNLLADSAVMIDDNPRELDEISANVPGIRVLGTNHYDWRRLILQSPEMQVEKITKESQQKTALIKALQQREDDRSKMSREDWLASLGVTLRYFVVRSTDHEHFPRLFELLNKTNQFNTTGKRWGVDEISALFAAGGEAVLISAKDRTAENGIISVCLLHENDVVQIVMSCRVFGLGIEHALARYIQQSILERSDVVRAELRDTGRNFSCHSYFSDTGFVESNGKWESKSIFDHPGWIRHEYSELGKLGSVSDSVVKSVAGEEIKILVKVFNESKTAWVADDTQINFSYHIYGDDGSMVVHDGIRSPGWGILKPNESVECEVKVIAPNASGVYEIQLLPVHEGKKWFSTEKFESPKIELTVA
;
A
#
# COMPACT_ATOMS: atom_id res chain seq x y z
N MET A 1 29.88 -13.97 12.99
CA MET A 1 28.79 -13.03 13.29
C MET A 1 28.68 -12.91 14.80
N ASN A 2 28.66 -11.69 15.34
CA ASN A 2 28.33 -11.49 16.74
C ASN A 2 26.89 -11.96 16.95
N ALA A 3 26.63 -12.87 17.89
CA ALA A 3 25.31 -13.51 18.04
C ALA A 3 24.17 -12.53 18.41
N LEU A 4 24.51 -11.26 18.65
CA LEU A 4 23.67 -10.21 19.20
C LEU A 4 23.34 -9.11 18.19
N GLU A 5 23.77 -9.22 16.93
CA GLU A 5 23.39 -8.26 15.89
C GLU A 5 22.27 -8.80 15.00
N PHE A 6 21.32 -7.93 14.64
CA PHE A 6 20.36 -8.27 13.60
C PHE A 6 21.10 -8.60 12.29
N PRO A 7 20.73 -9.71 11.63
CA PRO A 7 21.43 -10.14 10.43
C PRO A 7 21.13 -9.16 9.29
N ARG A 8 22.11 -8.95 8.39
CA ARG A 8 22.04 -8.02 7.26
C ARG A 8 22.66 -8.65 6.03
N VAL A 9 22.08 -8.42 4.86
CA VAL A 9 22.62 -8.91 3.58
C VAL A 9 23.64 -7.95 2.99
N LEU A 10 23.54 -6.66 3.30
CA LEU A 10 23.84 -5.63 2.30
C LEU A 10 24.66 -4.44 2.73
N GLY A 11 24.48 -3.97 3.97
CA GLY A 11 25.10 -2.72 4.34
C GLY A 11 25.41 -2.63 5.81
N ASP A 12 26.38 -1.77 6.07
CA ASP A 12 26.71 -1.33 7.41
C ASP A 12 25.49 -0.68 8.08
N LYS A 13 25.54 -0.63 9.41
CA LYS A 13 24.56 0.14 10.18
C LYS A 13 24.61 1.59 9.72
N LEU A 14 23.44 2.22 9.59
CA LEU A 14 23.41 3.68 9.47
C LEU A 14 24.09 4.27 10.70
N GLN A 15 24.91 5.30 10.50
CA GLN A 15 25.58 6.04 11.57
C GLN A 15 25.38 7.54 11.36
N GLY A 16 25.66 8.33 12.40
CA GLY A 16 25.58 9.78 12.34
C GLY A 16 24.16 10.36 12.32
N LEU A 17 23.13 9.50 12.40
CA LEU A 17 21.74 9.95 12.53
C LEU A 17 21.54 10.73 13.84
N ARG A 18 20.63 11.71 13.80
CA ARG A 18 20.22 12.50 14.96
C ARG A 18 18.78 12.20 15.34
N PHE A 19 18.55 11.86 16.60
CA PHE A 19 17.22 11.53 17.12
C PHE A 19 16.81 12.48 18.23
N LEU A 20 15.52 12.81 18.26
CA LEU A 20 14.87 13.39 19.43
C LEU A 20 14.25 12.25 20.23
N LEU A 21 14.57 12.15 21.52
CA LEU A 21 13.97 11.19 22.44
C LEU A 21 13.05 11.94 23.39
N LEU A 22 11.76 11.59 23.36
CA LEU A 22 10.72 12.13 24.24
C LEU A 22 10.31 11.06 25.24
N GLY A 23 10.38 11.37 26.53
CA GLY A 23 9.91 10.49 27.59
C GLY A 23 10.51 10.86 28.93
N THR A 24 10.16 10.10 29.96
CA THR A 24 10.56 10.41 31.34
C THR A 24 12.06 10.17 31.56
N CYS A 25 12.57 10.47 32.76
CA CYS A 25 13.98 10.27 33.11
C CYS A 25 14.46 8.82 32.89
N SER A 26 13.55 7.85 32.95
CA SER A 26 13.88 6.46 32.65
C SER A 26 14.24 6.22 31.18
N THR A 27 13.63 6.93 30.25
CA THR A 27 13.97 6.80 28.83
C THR A 27 15.34 7.39 28.53
N GLY A 28 15.82 8.34 29.35
CA GLY A 28 17.15 8.94 29.22
C GLY A 28 18.29 7.91 29.27
N ALA A 29 18.06 6.76 29.88
CA ALA A 29 19.01 5.67 29.92
C ALA A 29 19.30 5.06 28.52
N PHE A 30 18.41 5.29 27.54
CA PHE A 30 18.62 4.89 26.15
C PHE A 30 19.61 5.80 25.40
N VAL A 31 19.91 7.00 25.89
CA VAL A 31 20.81 7.96 25.21
C VAL A 31 22.19 7.36 24.98
N ASP A 32 22.76 6.71 25.99
CA ASP A 32 24.10 6.11 25.91
C ASP A 32 24.16 5.01 24.84
N GLY A 33 23.09 4.22 24.69
CA GLY A 33 22.97 3.23 23.61
C GLY A 33 23.03 3.85 22.23
N GLY A 34 22.39 5.01 22.04
CA GLY A 34 22.37 5.71 20.76
C GLY A 34 23.76 6.23 20.41
N VAL A 35 24.45 6.82 21.39
CA VAL A 35 25.83 7.31 21.23
C VAL A 35 26.79 6.16 20.90
N ARG A 36 26.68 5.01 21.59
CA ARG A 36 27.49 3.82 21.29
C ARG A 36 27.27 3.28 19.88
N ASN A 37 26.06 3.41 19.34
CA ASN A 37 25.73 3.03 17.96
C ASN A 37 26.07 4.13 16.92
N GLY A 38 26.77 5.20 17.34
CA GLY A 38 27.25 6.26 16.44
C GLY A 38 26.20 7.32 16.12
N HIS A 39 25.15 7.47 16.94
CA HIS A 39 24.08 8.44 16.75
C HIS A 39 24.20 9.62 17.73
N LYS A 40 23.52 10.72 17.39
CA LYS A 40 23.29 11.85 18.31
C LYS A 40 21.87 11.76 18.84
N VAL A 41 21.69 11.82 20.16
CA VAL A 41 20.38 11.70 20.78
C VAL A 41 20.15 12.87 21.73
N ASP A 42 19.15 13.69 21.43
CA ASP A 42 18.73 14.79 22.30
C ASP A 42 17.51 14.31 23.12
N HIS A 43 17.66 14.19 24.44
CA HIS A 43 16.57 13.73 25.33
C HIS A 43 15.81 14.92 25.94
N TYR A 44 14.49 14.90 25.78
CA TYR A 44 13.57 15.87 26.36
C TYR A 44 12.62 15.13 27.30
N LEU A 45 12.50 15.64 28.53
CA LEU A 45 11.53 15.12 29.48
C LEU A 45 10.12 15.40 28.98
N TYR A 46 9.30 14.36 28.93
CA TYR A 46 7.91 14.39 28.53
C TYR A 46 7.16 13.29 29.28
N ASP A 47 5.84 13.42 29.47
CA ASP A 47 5.00 12.42 30.15
C ASP A 47 5.38 12.27 31.65
N GLY A 48 5.77 13.37 32.30
CA GLY A 48 6.16 13.39 33.72
C GLY A 48 5.85 14.70 34.44
N ARG A 49 6.27 14.82 35.71
CA ARG A 49 6.04 16.05 36.51
C ARG A 49 6.77 17.30 35.98
N PHE A 50 7.77 17.10 35.12
CA PHE A 50 8.61 18.15 34.55
C PHE A 50 8.73 17.90 33.04
N ASP A 51 7.97 18.65 32.25
CA ASP A 51 8.01 18.54 30.79
C ASP A 51 8.87 19.66 30.20
N ASN A 52 9.79 19.28 29.32
CA ASN A 52 10.51 20.22 28.49
C ASN A 52 9.65 20.58 27.28
N PRO A 53 9.64 21.86 26.83
CA PRO A 53 8.94 22.21 25.60
C PRO A 53 9.60 21.49 24.41
N ILE A 54 8.78 20.79 23.63
CA ILE A 54 9.23 20.12 22.39
C ILE A 54 9.83 21.19 21.45
N PRO A 55 10.99 20.92 20.80
CA PRO A 55 11.59 21.87 19.87
C PRO A 55 10.62 22.30 18.76
N LYS A 56 10.56 23.61 18.47
CA LYS A 56 9.66 24.16 17.44
C LYS A 56 9.99 23.71 16.02
N SER A 57 11.26 23.44 15.73
CA SER A 57 11.71 22.87 14.46
C SER A 57 12.35 21.51 14.72
N LEU A 58 11.96 20.55 13.88
CA LEU A 58 12.46 19.18 13.94
C LEU A 58 13.40 18.84 12.77
N ASP A 59 13.70 19.81 11.90
CA ASP A 59 14.35 19.57 10.60
C ASP A 59 15.69 18.82 10.74
N GLN A 60 16.44 19.13 11.80
CA GLN A 60 17.73 18.51 12.12
C GLN A 60 17.66 17.04 12.56
N TYR A 61 16.48 16.51 12.89
CA TYR A 61 16.30 15.14 13.36
C TYR A 61 15.92 14.21 12.21
N ASP A 62 16.50 13.02 12.21
CA ASP A 62 16.20 11.94 11.27
C ASP A 62 14.96 11.13 11.68
N GLY A 63 14.64 11.13 12.98
CA GLY A 63 13.45 10.51 13.57
C GLY A 63 13.26 10.90 15.02
N VAL A 64 12.11 10.56 15.57
CA VAL A 64 11.73 10.83 16.97
C VAL A 64 11.41 9.50 17.65
N LEU A 65 11.89 9.29 18.87
CA LEU A 65 11.51 8.17 19.73
C LEU A 65 10.61 8.70 20.84
N VAL A 66 9.51 8.00 21.11
CA VAL A 66 8.58 8.33 22.17
C VAL A 66 8.46 7.13 23.11
N GLY A 67 8.94 7.30 24.33
CA GLY A 67 8.77 6.33 25.41
C GLY A 67 7.75 6.81 26.42
N LEU A 68 6.48 6.45 26.20
CA LEU A 68 5.43 6.64 27.22
C LEU A 68 5.67 5.70 28.39
N THR A 69 5.35 6.14 29.59
CA THR A 69 5.61 5.34 30.79
C THR A 69 4.31 4.77 31.34
N MET A 70 4.21 3.45 31.41
CA MET A 70 3.00 2.75 31.90
C MET A 70 2.56 3.27 33.27
N ARG A 71 3.51 3.60 34.16
CA ARG A 71 3.21 4.17 35.48
C ARG A 71 2.36 5.44 35.39
N TYR A 72 2.70 6.40 34.53
CA TYR A 72 1.97 7.66 34.40
C TYR A 72 0.63 7.45 33.68
N ILE A 73 0.61 6.63 32.63
CA ILE A 73 -0.64 6.25 31.94
C ILE A 73 -1.65 5.63 32.91
N VAL A 74 -1.20 4.70 33.75
CA VAL A 74 -2.04 4.01 34.73
C VAL A 74 -2.39 4.92 35.90
N ASP A 75 -1.47 5.76 36.38
CA ASP A 75 -1.75 6.72 37.46
C ASP A 75 -2.80 7.76 37.05
N ASP A 76 -2.69 8.31 35.84
CA ASP A 76 -3.68 9.25 35.28
C ASP A 76 -5.03 8.58 34.98
N ALA A 77 -5.04 7.27 34.69
CA ALA A 77 -6.26 6.50 34.42
C ALA A 77 -7.06 6.15 35.69
N GLY A 78 -6.42 6.23 36.86
CA GLY A 78 -6.91 5.69 38.13
C GLY A 78 -6.74 6.64 39.31
N VAL A 79 -6.44 6.07 40.49
CA VAL A 79 -6.30 6.83 41.75
C VAL A 79 -4.87 7.37 41.85
N GLN A 80 -4.73 8.67 41.61
CA GLN A 80 -3.46 9.41 41.64
C GLN A 80 -2.60 9.08 42.88
N GLY A 81 -1.34 8.70 42.63
CA GLY A 81 -0.26 8.67 43.62
C GLY A 81 -0.11 7.38 44.44
N ASN A 82 -0.65 6.24 43.99
CA ASN A 82 -0.52 4.97 44.74
C ASN A 82 -0.22 3.77 43.85
N ASP A 83 1.04 3.46 43.51
CA ASP A 83 1.32 2.43 42.49
C ASP A 83 1.05 0.96 42.91
N LEU A 84 0.49 0.73 44.12
CA LEU A 84 -0.09 -0.56 44.53
C LEU A 84 -1.60 -0.64 44.28
N TRP A 85 -2.21 0.42 43.77
CA TRP A 85 -3.66 0.52 43.60
C TRP A 85 -4.21 -0.57 42.67
N TYR A 86 -3.47 -0.93 41.61
CA TYR A 86 -3.85 -1.96 40.65
C TYR A 86 -4.14 -3.31 41.35
N LEU A 87 -3.35 -3.68 42.36
CA LEU A 87 -3.53 -4.90 43.15
C LEU A 87 -4.75 -4.86 44.08
N ARG A 88 -5.31 -3.68 44.31
CA ARG A 88 -6.53 -3.50 45.13
C ARG A 88 -7.80 -3.71 44.32
N LEU A 89 -7.71 -3.66 42.99
CA LEU A 89 -8.85 -3.95 42.12
C LEU A 89 -9.06 -5.47 42.06
N THR A 90 -10.09 -5.94 42.75
CA THR A 90 -10.47 -7.36 42.71
C THR A 90 -11.60 -7.63 41.73
N ASP A 91 -12.29 -6.61 41.26
CA ASP A 91 -13.41 -6.72 40.35
C ASP A 91 -12.98 -6.53 38.88
N GLU A 92 -13.47 -7.38 37.97
CA GLU A 92 -13.07 -7.33 36.56
C GLU A 92 -13.65 -6.11 35.84
N GLU A 93 -14.83 -5.61 36.23
CA GLU A 93 -15.41 -4.39 35.65
C GLU A 93 -14.55 -3.17 36.01
N GLN A 94 -14.09 -3.07 37.27
CA GLN A 94 -13.14 -2.03 37.67
C GLN A 94 -11.83 -2.07 36.89
N LEU A 95 -11.29 -3.26 36.63
CA LEU A 95 -10.08 -3.44 35.83
C LEU A 95 -10.29 -3.10 34.35
N GLN A 96 -11.47 -3.41 33.81
CA GLN A 96 -11.85 -3.01 32.46
C GLN A 96 -11.98 -1.49 32.35
N ASN A 97 -12.64 -0.85 33.30
CA ASN A 97 -12.76 0.62 33.35
C ASN A 97 -11.39 1.30 33.44
N LEU A 98 -10.47 0.77 34.24
CA LEU A 98 -9.10 1.23 34.26
C LEU A 98 -8.45 1.09 32.88
N LEU A 99 -8.54 -0.07 32.25
CA LEU A 99 -7.95 -0.32 30.93
C LEU A 99 -8.47 0.69 29.91
N ASP A 100 -9.79 0.92 29.89
CA ASP A 100 -10.45 1.84 28.97
C ASP A 100 -9.98 3.28 29.19
N ASN A 101 -9.87 3.72 30.45
CA ASN A 101 -9.33 5.05 30.79
C ASN A 101 -7.87 5.20 30.37
N ALA A 102 -7.04 4.18 30.61
CA ALA A 102 -5.64 4.18 30.19
C ALA A 102 -5.49 4.24 28.67
N CYS A 103 -6.39 3.57 27.94
CA CYS A 103 -6.47 3.64 26.48
C CYS A 103 -6.79 5.06 26.00
N GLN A 104 -7.79 5.73 26.60
CA GLN A 104 -8.11 7.13 26.28
C GLN A 104 -6.93 8.08 26.54
N ILE A 105 -6.15 7.85 27.59
CA ILE A 105 -4.95 8.64 27.87
C ILE A 105 -3.88 8.41 26.81
N ILE A 106 -3.68 7.15 26.37
CA ILE A 106 -2.77 6.82 25.26
C ILE A 106 -3.20 7.57 23.99
N GLU A 107 -4.48 7.51 23.61
CA GLU A 107 -5.03 8.22 22.45
C GLU A 107 -4.72 9.71 22.53
N ARG A 108 -5.09 10.36 23.64
CA ARG A 108 -4.84 11.79 23.86
C ARG A 108 -3.36 12.15 23.77
N ASN A 109 -2.48 11.33 24.36
CA ASN A 109 -1.03 11.58 24.34
C ASN A 109 -0.46 11.43 22.93
N VAL A 110 -0.90 10.41 22.17
CA VAL A 110 -0.50 10.21 20.78
C VAL A 110 -0.97 11.39 19.92
N ASP A 111 -2.24 11.79 20.02
CA ASP A 111 -2.82 12.89 19.22
C ASP A 111 -2.10 14.22 19.46
N ASN A 112 -1.83 14.55 20.73
CA ASN A 112 -1.12 15.77 21.13
C ASN A 112 0.31 15.81 20.57
N LEU A 113 1.02 14.67 20.62
CA LEU A 113 2.38 14.56 20.12
C LEU A 113 2.42 14.60 18.60
N GLN A 114 1.58 13.82 17.92
CA GLN A 114 1.61 13.70 16.45
C GLN A 114 1.45 15.05 15.76
N SER A 115 0.56 15.90 16.29
CA SER A 115 0.36 17.27 15.79
C SER A 115 1.65 18.11 15.83
N SER A 116 2.50 17.88 16.82
CA SER A 116 3.76 18.62 17.02
C SER A 116 4.97 17.97 16.34
N LEU A 117 4.84 16.72 15.89
CA LEU A 117 5.93 15.90 15.35
C LEU A 117 5.79 15.63 13.84
N ALA A 118 4.93 16.38 13.16
CA ALA A 118 4.64 16.21 11.74
C ALA A 118 5.91 16.22 10.86
N GLY A 119 5.90 15.38 9.82
CA GLY A 119 6.97 15.31 8.82
C GLY A 119 8.20 14.47 9.21
N LYS A 120 8.22 13.87 10.42
CA LYS A 120 9.29 12.97 10.86
C LYS A 120 8.76 11.58 11.18
N PRO A 121 9.54 10.51 10.95
CA PRO A 121 9.23 9.20 11.52
C PRO A 121 9.21 9.26 13.05
N VAL A 122 8.11 8.81 13.66
CA VAL A 122 7.94 8.78 15.12
C VAL A 122 7.79 7.34 15.59
N PHE A 123 8.73 6.88 16.41
CA PHE A 123 8.80 5.52 16.93
C PHE A 123 8.30 5.48 18.37
N TYR A 124 7.10 4.91 18.58
CA TYR A 124 6.54 4.71 19.91
C TYR A 124 6.99 3.36 20.44
N LEU A 125 7.65 3.40 21.60
CA LEU A 125 8.13 2.20 22.27
C LEU A 125 6.96 1.51 22.98
N SER A 126 6.87 0.18 22.82
CA SER A 126 5.89 -0.62 23.55
C SER A 126 6.17 -0.61 25.06
N PHE A 127 5.13 -0.83 25.86
CA PHE A 127 5.29 -1.12 27.28
C PHE A 127 5.91 -2.52 27.45
N LEU A 128 6.95 -2.62 28.27
CA LEU A 128 7.58 -3.91 28.57
C LEU A 128 6.63 -4.78 29.40
N GLU A 129 6.33 -5.97 28.88
CA GLU A 129 5.52 -7.00 29.54
C GLU A 129 6.35 -7.75 30.58
N GLN A 130 5.78 -7.93 31.77
CA GLN A 130 6.42 -8.64 32.88
C GLN A 130 6.81 -10.07 32.48
N GLY A 131 8.00 -10.50 32.90
CA GLY A 131 8.56 -11.82 32.62
C GLY A 131 8.02 -12.92 33.52
N PHE A 132 7.47 -12.57 34.69
CA PHE A 132 6.87 -13.52 35.62
C PHE A 132 5.34 -13.36 35.76
N ASN A 133 4.63 -14.49 35.89
CA ASN A 133 3.20 -14.52 36.15
C ASN A 133 2.90 -14.30 37.64
N ALA A 134 2.91 -13.03 38.07
CA ALA A 134 2.74 -12.63 39.47
C ALA A 134 1.49 -13.19 40.18
N PRO A 135 0.31 -13.30 39.53
CA PRO A 135 -0.86 -13.96 40.12
C PRO A 135 -0.65 -15.45 40.48
N GLY A 136 0.20 -16.17 39.75
CA GLY A 136 0.47 -17.59 39.97
C GLY A 136 0.35 -18.42 38.70
N SER A 137 1.22 -19.43 38.55
CA SER A 137 1.37 -20.23 37.32
C SER A 137 0.14 -21.05 36.92
N LEU A 138 -0.75 -21.36 37.87
CA LEU A 138 -1.98 -22.13 37.64
C LEU A 138 -3.23 -21.26 37.53
N LEU A 139 -3.11 -19.94 37.76
CA LEU A 139 -4.23 -19.02 37.65
C LEU A 139 -4.43 -18.58 36.20
N PRO A 140 -5.65 -18.12 35.82
CA PRO A 140 -5.94 -17.67 34.46
C PRO A 140 -4.92 -16.63 33.95
N ARG A 141 -4.21 -16.97 32.87
CA ARG A 141 -3.21 -16.09 32.27
C ARG A 141 -3.85 -14.88 31.58
N TYR A 142 -4.96 -15.09 30.90
CA TYR A 142 -5.66 -14.08 30.10
C TYR A 142 -6.82 -13.43 30.87
N SER A 143 -6.54 -12.93 32.08
CA SER A 143 -7.46 -12.12 32.88
C SER A 143 -6.84 -10.77 33.15
N LEU A 144 -7.64 -9.71 33.22
CA LEU A 144 -7.16 -8.36 33.51
C LEU A 144 -6.59 -8.22 34.93
N ARG A 145 -6.80 -9.21 35.81
CA ARG A 145 -6.09 -9.32 37.10
C ARG A 145 -4.61 -9.66 36.92
N ASN A 146 -4.21 -10.11 35.74
CA ASN A 146 -2.85 -10.39 35.40
C ASN A 146 -2.18 -9.16 34.78
N PRO A 147 -1.18 -8.56 35.44
CA PRO A 147 -0.53 -7.35 34.95
C PRO A 147 0.13 -7.54 33.57
N THR A 148 0.59 -8.76 33.23
CA THR A 148 1.11 -9.02 31.89
C THR A 148 0.03 -8.92 30.83
N TYR A 149 -1.14 -9.51 31.07
CA TYR A 149 -2.24 -9.46 30.11
C TYR A 149 -2.81 -8.04 30.00
N PHE A 150 -2.89 -7.32 31.11
CA PHE A 150 -3.24 -5.90 31.11
C PHE A 150 -2.25 -5.07 30.25
N THR A 151 -0.94 -5.29 30.41
CA THR A 151 0.11 -4.62 29.61
C THR A 151 0.01 -4.99 28.12
N GLN A 152 -0.28 -6.26 27.80
CA GLN A 152 -0.53 -6.71 26.43
C GLN A 152 -1.71 -5.98 25.79
N LYS A 153 -2.78 -5.73 26.57
CA LYS A 153 -3.95 -4.97 26.10
C LYS A 153 -3.62 -3.50 25.84
N LEU A 154 -2.79 -2.87 26.67
CA LEU A 154 -2.31 -1.52 26.42
C LEU A 154 -1.44 -1.44 25.16
N ASN A 155 -0.53 -2.41 24.95
CA ASN A 155 0.29 -2.47 23.74
C ASN A 155 -0.55 -2.69 22.48
N GLU A 156 -1.54 -3.59 22.55
CA GLU A 156 -2.50 -3.81 21.48
C GLU A 156 -3.27 -2.53 21.13
N HIS A 157 -3.73 -1.80 22.14
CA HIS A 157 -4.43 -0.53 21.93
C HIS A 157 -3.51 0.53 21.34
N LEU A 158 -2.32 0.76 21.92
CA LEU A 158 -1.31 1.70 21.40
C LEU A 158 -1.01 1.41 19.93
N HIS A 159 -0.76 0.15 19.56
CA HIS A 159 -0.51 -0.22 18.16
C HIS A 159 -1.66 0.18 17.23
N ARG A 160 -2.91 -0.04 17.63
CA ARG A 160 -4.10 0.35 16.84
C ARG A 160 -4.22 1.86 16.70
N THR A 161 -4.03 2.62 17.79
CA THR A 161 -4.07 4.09 17.79
C THR A 161 -3.04 4.67 16.81
N LEU A 162 -1.82 4.12 16.79
CA LEU A 162 -0.76 4.57 15.88
C LEU A 162 -1.10 4.31 14.41
N GLY A 163 -1.95 3.31 14.11
CA GLY A 163 -2.41 3.00 12.75
C GLY A 163 -3.18 4.16 12.08
N ASN A 164 -3.67 5.12 12.85
CA ASN A 164 -4.33 6.33 12.34
C ASN A 164 -3.34 7.37 11.79
N TYR A 165 -2.04 7.21 12.03
CA TYR A 165 -1.00 8.20 11.71
C TYR A 165 0.02 7.63 10.74
N ALA A 166 0.20 8.30 9.59
CA ALA A 166 1.04 7.76 8.53
C ALA A 166 2.53 7.64 8.90
N SER A 167 3.02 8.52 9.78
CA SER A 167 4.42 8.62 10.22
C SER A 167 4.69 8.02 11.60
N ALA A 168 3.70 7.37 12.22
CA ALA A 168 3.83 6.76 13.53
C ALA A 168 4.10 5.25 13.41
N TYR A 169 5.09 4.75 14.15
CA TYR A 169 5.52 3.37 14.09
C TYR A 169 5.62 2.78 15.51
N PHE A 170 5.06 1.59 15.68
CA PHE A 170 5.17 0.82 16.92
C PHE A 170 6.49 0.05 16.94
N VAL A 171 7.29 0.21 18.00
CA VAL A 171 8.54 -0.51 18.22
C VAL A 171 8.37 -1.43 19.42
N ASP A 172 8.39 -2.74 19.16
CA ASP A 172 8.15 -3.71 20.21
C ASP A 172 9.40 -4.02 21.05
N LEU A 173 9.50 -3.39 22.22
CA LEU A 173 10.53 -3.69 23.21
C LEU A 173 10.43 -5.13 23.75
N ASN A 174 9.27 -5.80 23.63
CA ASN A 174 9.10 -7.18 24.06
C ASN A 174 9.83 -8.17 23.15
N GLU A 175 9.89 -7.90 21.85
CA GLU A 175 10.72 -8.65 20.89
C GLU A 175 12.20 -8.57 21.30
N LEU A 176 12.69 -7.35 21.55
CA LEU A 176 14.09 -7.09 21.89
C LEU A 176 14.47 -7.68 23.26
N SER A 177 13.62 -7.53 24.25
CA SER A 177 13.86 -8.09 25.59
C SER A 177 13.75 -9.61 25.62
N ALA A 178 12.94 -10.23 24.76
CA ALA A 178 12.94 -11.67 24.55
C ALA A 178 14.24 -12.17 23.92
N TRP A 179 14.80 -11.41 22.97
CA TRP A 179 16.09 -11.72 22.33
C TRP A 179 17.25 -11.76 23.34
N VAL A 180 17.30 -10.76 24.23
CA VAL A 180 18.34 -10.66 25.28
C VAL A 180 18.07 -11.63 26.43
N GLY A 181 16.80 -11.85 26.76
CA GLY A 181 16.36 -12.64 27.90
C GLY A 181 15.78 -11.79 29.03
N LYS A 182 14.45 -11.68 29.06
CA LYS A 182 13.67 -10.88 30.03
C LYS A 182 14.07 -11.08 31.49
N GLY A 183 14.40 -12.32 31.87
CA GLY A 183 14.74 -12.68 33.25
C GLY A 183 15.98 -11.98 33.83
N ARG A 184 16.83 -11.36 33.01
CA ARG A 184 18.00 -10.56 33.49
C ARG A 184 17.85 -9.07 33.23
N LEU A 185 16.78 -8.65 32.55
CA LEU A 185 16.57 -7.27 32.14
C LEU A 185 15.50 -6.59 32.99
N LEU A 186 14.38 -7.26 33.26
CA LEU A 186 13.21 -6.63 33.88
C LEU A 186 13.35 -6.53 35.41
N ASP A 187 12.86 -5.43 35.98
CA ASP A 187 12.79 -5.16 37.43
C ASP A 187 11.53 -5.71 38.10
N ASP A 188 10.78 -6.58 37.41
CA ASP A 188 9.57 -7.24 37.93
C ASP A 188 9.82 -8.15 39.14
N LYS A 189 11.10 -8.40 39.45
CA LYS A 189 11.59 -9.03 40.69
C LYS A 189 11.57 -8.11 41.90
N LEU A 190 11.63 -6.80 41.68
CA LEU A 190 11.55 -5.76 42.69
C LEU A 190 10.12 -5.24 42.81
N SER A 191 9.47 -4.99 41.67
CA SER A 191 8.07 -4.56 41.63
C SER A 191 7.42 -4.92 40.30
N SER A 192 6.25 -5.54 40.33
CA SER A 192 5.51 -5.95 39.13
C SER A 192 4.82 -4.80 38.39
N THR A 193 4.69 -3.63 39.03
CA THR A 193 3.95 -2.46 38.53
C THR A 193 4.72 -1.15 38.59
N MET A 194 5.92 -1.11 39.19
CA MET A 194 6.61 0.15 39.47
C MET A 194 7.87 0.36 38.64
N HIS A 195 7.86 1.50 37.95
CA HIS A 195 8.96 2.14 37.23
C HIS A 195 9.13 1.65 35.77
N ALA A 196 10.36 1.71 35.26
CA ALA A 196 10.65 1.72 33.84
C ALA A 196 10.66 0.33 33.21
N ASN A 197 10.30 -0.68 34.01
CA ASN A 197 10.30 -2.09 33.68
C ASN A 197 11.69 -2.64 33.32
N TYR A 198 12.78 -2.02 33.79
CA TYR A 198 14.15 -2.52 33.61
C TYR A 198 14.98 -2.35 34.88
N LEU A 199 15.87 -3.32 35.15
CA LEU A 199 16.77 -3.32 36.29
C LEU A 199 17.73 -2.13 36.22
N SER A 200 17.80 -1.41 37.33
CA SER A 200 18.77 -0.34 37.55
C SER A 200 19.16 -0.37 39.03
N ASN A 201 20.38 0.06 39.35
CA ASN A 201 20.90 -0.06 40.72
C ASN A 201 20.15 0.77 41.76
N TRP A 202 19.38 1.81 41.37
CA TRP A 202 18.54 2.63 42.27
C TRP A 202 19.11 2.76 43.69
N ASP A 203 20.37 3.19 43.80
CA ASP A 203 21.01 3.37 45.10
C ASP A 203 20.44 4.65 45.74
N PHE A 204 19.41 4.50 46.55
CA PHE A 204 18.90 5.60 47.35
C PHE A 204 19.91 5.91 48.46
N SER A 205 20.23 7.19 48.66
CA SER A 205 21.18 7.64 49.70
C SER A 205 20.83 7.13 51.11
N TYR A 206 19.56 6.77 51.34
CA TYR A 206 19.08 6.14 52.57
C TYR A 206 19.67 4.74 52.84
N ASP A 207 20.09 4.00 51.81
CA ASP A 207 20.68 2.67 51.94
C ASP A 207 22.22 2.71 52.14
N GLU A 208 22.85 3.86 51.87
CA GLU A 208 24.31 4.04 51.97
C GLU A 208 24.84 3.92 53.41
N ASN A 209 23.99 4.21 54.41
CA ASN A 209 24.33 4.21 55.84
C ASN A 209 23.99 2.89 56.56
N ARG A 210 23.63 1.83 55.82
CA ARG A 210 23.34 0.52 56.42
C ARG A 210 24.62 -0.15 56.92
N VAL A 211 24.51 -0.85 58.06
CA VAL A 211 25.59 -1.69 58.62
C VAL A 211 26.03 -2.76 57.60
N VAL A 212 25.06 -3.35 56.90
CA VAL A 212 25.29 -4.22 55.75
C VAL A 212 24.71 -3.54 54.53
N LYS A 213 25.57 -3.07 53.63
CA LYS A 213 25.15 -2.46 52.37
C LYS A 213 24.50 -3.52 51.48
N PRO A 214 23.32 -3.24 50.88
CA PRO A 214 22.73 -4.14 49.91
C PRO A 214 23.68 -4.28 48.72
N LYS A 215 23.72 -5.48 48.13
CA LYS A 215 24.41 -5.67 46.85
C LYS A 215 23.61 -4.94 45.76
N PRO A 216 24.25 -4.17 44.87
CA PRO A 216 23.55 -3.52 43.77
C PRO A 216 22.74 -4.53 42.96
N VAL A 217 21.49 -4.19 42.61
CA VAL A 217 20.55 -5.17 42.05
C VAL A 217 21.00 -5.69 40.67
N MET A 218 21.66 -4.85 39.87
CA MET A 218 22.22 -5.29 38.59
C MET A 218 23.36 -6.30 38.78
N ASP A 219 24.14 -6.18 39.86
CA ASP A 219 25.18 -7.18 40.20
C ASP A 219 24.57 -8.48 40.74
N LEU A 220 23.40 -8.38 41.39
CA LEU A 220 22.69 -9.54 41.93
C LEU A 220 22.12 -10.42 40.81
N PHE A 221 21.62 -9.80 39.74
CA PHE A 221 20.99 -10.50 38.62
C PHE A 221 21.81 -10.56 37.34
N ASP A 222 23.08 -10.15 37.38
CA ASP A 222 23.98 -10.14 36.23
C ASP A 222 23.37 -9.37 35.03
N ALA A 223 22.89 -8.16 35.32
CA ALA A 223 22.05 -7.37 34.41
C ALA A 223 22.83 -6.36 33.56
N HIS A 224 24.10 -6.06 33.89
CA HIS A 224 24.88 -5.02 33.20
C HIS A 224 25.06 -5.29 31.71
N GLU A 225 25.51 -6.50 31.36
CA GLU A 225 25.70 -6.88 29.97
C GLU A 225 24.36 -6.99 29.21
N PRO A 226 23.33 -7.72 29.71
CA PRO A 226 22.00 -7.74 29.10
C PRO A 226 21.41 -6.36 28.87
N TYR A 227 21.59 -5.44 29.83
CA TYR A 227 21.11 -4.07 29.73
C TYR A 227 21.78 -3.32 28.58
N ALA A 228 23.11 -3.40 28.46
CA ALA A 228 23.85 -2.79 27.36
C ALA A 228 23.42 -3.39 26.00
N GLN A 229 23.27 -4.72 25.93
CA GLN A 229 22.82 -5.42 24.72
C GLN A 229 21.42 -5.01 24.29
N PHE A 230 20.47 -4.90 25.23
CA PHE A 230 19.11 -4.46 24.95
C PHE A 230 19.09 -3.04 24.36
N ASN A 231 19.88 -2.14 24.94
CA ASN A 231 20.05 -0.79 24.43
C ASN A 231 20.62 -0.77 23.01
N ASP A 232 21.67 -1.54 22.77
CA ASP A 232 22.31 -1.58 21.45
C ASP A 232 21.38 -2.19 20.38
N LEU A 233 20.57 -3.19 20.76
CA LEU A 233 19.54 -3.78 19.91
C LEU A 233 18.41 -2.79 19.59
N LEU A 234 17.96 -2.01 20.57
CA LEU A 234 16.96 -0.94 20.34
C LEU A 234 17.46 0.03 19.28
N TRP A 235 18.67 0.55 19.42
CA TRP A 235 19.20 1.51 18.45
C TRP A 235 19.52 0.89 17.09
N SER A 236 19.96 -0.37 17.06
CA SER A 236 20.06 -1.10 15.79
C SER A 236 18.70 -1.19 15.10
N ARG A 237 17.63 -1.56 15.83
CA ARG A 237 16.28 -1.67 15.27
C ARG A 237 15.75 -0.31 14.78
N ILE A 238 16.00 0.76 15.52
CA ILE A 238 15.59 2.11 15.12
C ILE A 238 16.30 2.55 13.83
N SER A 239 17.60 2.34 13.75
CA SER A 239 18.38 2.65 12.54
C SER A 239 17.96 1.79 11.34
N ASP A 240 17.59 0.54 11.59
CA ASP A 240 17.01 -0.35 10.58
C ASP A 240 15.67 0.15 10.07
N ASN A 241 14.80 0.57 10.98
CA ASN A 241 13.51 1.15 10.60
C ASN A 241 13.70 2.43 9.76
N ILE A 242 14.68 3.28 10.08
CA ILE A 242 15.02 4.42 9.23
C ILE A 242 15.50 3.96 7.83
N LYS A 243 16.33 2.91 7.76
CA LYS A 243 16.77 2.32 6.48
C LYS A 243 15.60 1.82 5.64
N ILE A 244 14.64 1.15 6.28
CA ILE A 244 13.40 0.62 5.67
C ILE A 244 12.54 1.76 5.12
N ILE A 245 12.30 2.81 5.92
CA ILE A 245 11.50 3.98 5.54
C ILE A 245 12.17 4.71 4.36
N ARG A 246 13.49 4.89 4.41
CA ARG A 246 14.28 5.52 3.34
C ARG A 246 14.49 4.61 2.12
N LYS A 247 14.17 3.32 2.22
CA LYS A 247 14.37 2.29 1.18
C LYS A 247 15.80 2.23 0.66
N THR A 248 16.76 2.47 1.55
CA THR A 248 18.19 2.40 1.22
C THR A 248 18.57 0.96 0.92
N GLU A 249 19.10 0.69 -0.27
CA GLU A 249 19.54 -0.65 -0.73
C GLU A 249 18.43 -1.72 -0.78
N ALA A 250 17.16 -1.31 -0.84
CA ALA A 250 16.02 -2.21 -0.79
C ALA A 250 16.11 -3.35 -1.84
N VAL A 251 15.89 -4.59 -1.38
CA VAL A 251 15.81 -5.79 -2.20
C VAL A 251 14.38 -5.95 -2.69
N LYS A 252 14.23 -6.16 -4.00
CA LYS A 252 12.95 -6.27 -4.70
C LYS A 252 12.74 -7.62 -5.36
N LEU A 253 13.81 -8.41 -5.52
CA LEU A 253 13.81 -9.71 -6.17
C LEU A 253 14.74 -10.68 -5.45
N LEU A 254 14.24 -11.88 -5.15
CA LEU A 254 15.05 -13.04 -4.81
C LEU A 254 15.06 -14.00 -5.99
N ILE A 255 16.25 -14.39 -6.42
CA ILE A 255 16.49 -15.39 -7.46
C ILE A 255 17.05 -16.62 -6.75
N VAL A 256 16.45 -17.77 -6.95
CA VAL A 256 16.84 -19.01 -6.25
C VAL A 256 17.23 -20.09 -7.23
N ASP A 257 18.26 -20.86 -6.89
CA ASP A 257 18.48 -22.19 -7.46
C ASP A 257 17.47 -23.21 -6.88
N LEU A 258 17.59 -24.48 -7.26
CA LEU A 258 16.63 -25.54 -6.96
C LEU A 258 17.28 -26.70 -6.21
N ASP A 259 18.24 -27.40 -6.83
CA ASP A 259 18.92 -28.54 -6.21
C ASP A 259 19.84 -28.05 -5.09
N ASP A 260 19.84 -28.75 -3.95
CA ASP A 260 20.52 -28.32 -2.71
C ASP A 260 20.19 -26.89 -2.22
N THR A 261 19.20 -26.21 -2.82
CA THR A 261 18.81 -24.84 -2.46
C THR A 261 17.33 -24.75 -2.06
N MET A 262 16.43 -25.37 -2.80
CA MET A 262 15.01 -25.47 -2.46
C MET A 262 14.68 -26.83 -1.82
N TRP A 263 15.48 -27.85 -2.06
CA TRP A 263 15.36 -29.17 -1.44
C TRP A 263 16.75 -29.76 -1.22
N ARG A 264 16.82 -30.93 -0.59
CA ARG A 264 18.09 -31.65 -0.40
C ARG A 264 18.46 -32.51 -1.62
N GLY A 265 19.70 -32.41 -2.06
CA GLY A 265 20.26 -33.18 -3.16
C GLY A 265 19.69 -32.81 -4.53
N ILE A 266 20.03 -33.65 -5.51
CA ILE A 266 19.67 -33.48 -6.91
C ILE A 266 18.39 -34.25 -7.22
N ALA A 267 17.30 -33.56 -7.56
CA ALA A 267 15.99 -34.18 -7.78
C ALA A 267 16.00 -35.20 -8.93
N ALA A 268 16.87 -34.99 -9.93
CA ALA A 268 17.04 -35.91 -11.05
C ALA A 268 17.66 -37.27 -10.67
N GLU A 269 18.25 -37.41 -9.49
CA GLU A 269 18.87 -38.66 -9.03
C GLU A 269 17.95 -39.46 -8.10
N ASN A 270 16.83 -38.88 -7.66
CA ASN A 270 15.93 -39.50 -6.70
C ASN A 270 14.88 -40.38 -7.38
N GLU A 271 14.81 -41.65 -6.98
CA GLU A 271 13.75 -42.58 -7.40
C GLU A 271 12.46 -42.41 -6.60
N THR A 272 12.56 -41.93 -5.36
CA THR A 272 11.41 -41.65 -4.46
C THR A 272 11.65 -40.40 -3.63
N TYR A 273 10.58 -39.65 -3.36
CA TYR A 273 10.61 -38.45 -2.52
C TYR A 273 10.09 -38.79 -1.12
N ASN A 274 10.92 -38.62 -0.10
CA ASN A 274 10.53 -38.79 1.30
C ASN A 274 10.38 -37.42 2.00
N HIS A 275 9.82 -37.40 3.22
CA HIS A 275 9.62 -36.16 3.98
C HIS A 275 10.94 -35.45 4.35
N GLU A 276 12.04 -36.19 4.52
CA GLU A 276 13.36 -35.66 4.89
C GLU A 276 13.93 -34.71 3.82
N LEU A 277 13.48 -34.84 2.58
CA LEU A 277 13.82 -33.92 1.48
C LEU A 277 13.49 -32.46 1.82
N LEU A 278 12.41 -32.21 2.57
CA LEU A 278 11.88 -30.87 2.85
C LEU A 278 11.92 -30.45 4.32
N GLU A 279 11.98 -31.40 5.26
CA GLU A 279 11.98 -31.14 6.70
C GLU A 279 13.08 -30.15 7.13
N GLY A 280 12.79 -29.24 8.07
CA GLY A 280 13.78 -28.28 8.59
C GLY A 280 14.08 -27.12 7.65
N TRP A 281 15.36 -26.95 7.28
CA TRP A 281 15.82 -25.74 6.58
C TRP A 281 15.13 -25.46 5.23
N PRO A 282 14.80 -26.44 4.35
CA PRO A 282 14.17 -26.14 3.07
C PRO A 282 12.76 -25.57 3.24
N LEU A 283 11.96 -26.18 4.12
CA LEU A 283 10.63 -25.66 4.48
C LEU A 283 10.72 -24.26 5.09
N GLY A 284 11.66 -24.05 6.01
CA GLY A 284 11.89 -22.73 6.61
C GLY A 284 12.38 -21.68 5.61
N PHE A 285 13.12 -22.08 4.58
CA PHE A 285 13.56 -21.21 3.50
C PHE A 285 12.40 -20.81 2.60
N VAL A 286 11.59 -21.76 2.12
CA VAL A 286 10.41 -21.48 1.32
C VAL A 286 9.38 -20.62 2.06
N GLU A 287 9.17 -20.88 3.35
CA GLU A 287 8.33 -20.01 4.17
C GLU A 287 8.85 -18.55 4.17
N ALA A 288 10.18 -18.36 4.26
CA ALA A 288 10.78 -17.02 4.18
C ALA A 288 10.59 -16.37 2.81
N LEU A 289 10.72 -17.14 1.71
CA LEU A 289 10.45 -16.65 0.35
C LEU A 289 8.99 -16.18 0.21
N LEU A 290 8.04 -16.93 0.77
CA LEU A 290 6.62 -16.56 0.74
C LEU A 290 6.33 -15.32 1.60
N TYR A 291 6.97 -15.16 2.76
CA TYR A 291 6.90 -13.91 3.52
C TYR A 291 7.45 -12.72 2.73
N PHE A 292 8.60 -12.89 2.06
CA PHE A 292 9.18 -11.86 1.19
C PHE A 292 8.23 -11.50 0.04
N LYS A 293 7.64 -12.49 -0.62
CA LYS A 293 6.63 -12.30 -1.67
C LYS A 293 5.40 -11.57 -1.15
N ASN A 294 4.87 -11.95 0.01
CA ASN A 294 3.70 -11.33 0.62
C ASN A 294 3.93 -9.87 1.04
N ARG A 295 5.20 -9.49 1.28
CA ARG A 295 5.63 -8.10 1.47
C ARG A 295 5.76 -7.31 0.15
N GLY A 296 5.50 -7.95 -1.00
CA GLY A 296 5.57 -7.36 -2.34
C GLY A 296 6.91 -7.52 -3.05
N GLY A 297 7.79 -8.38 -2.50
CA GLY A 297 8.98 -8.86 -3.19
C GLY A 297 8.63 -9.80 -4.34
N LEU A 298 9.54 -9.91 -5.31
CA LEU A 298 9.42 -10.85 -6.42
C LEU A 298 10.30 -12.06 -6.17
N LEU A 299 9.86 -13.21 -6.67
CA LEU A 299 10.65 -14.43 -6.71
C LEU A 299 10.96 -14.79 -8.16
N ALA A 300 12.13 -15.37 -8.41
CA ALA A 300 12.48 -15.98 -9.69
C ALA A 300 13.30 -17.25 -9.47
N ILE A 301 13.28 -18.16 -10.45
CA ILE A 301 14.11 -19.38 -10.46
C ILE A 301 15.22 -19.21 -11.49
N CYS A 302 16.45 -19.57 -11.11
CA CYS A 302 17.59 -19.67 -12.02
C CYS A 302 18.39 -20.96 -11.72
N SER A 303 18.10 -22.03 -12.44
CA SER A 303 18.69 -23.35 -12.19
C SER A 303 19.17 -24.05 -13.46
N LYS A 304 20.23 -24.87 -13.32
CA LYS A 304 20.84 -25.63 -14.41
C LYS A 304 20.27 -27.04 -14.49
N ASN A 305 19.17 -27.18 -15.24
CA ASN A 305 18.38 -28.40 -15.29
C ASN A 305 17.57 -28.52 -16.59
N ASP A 306 16.96 -29.69 -16.81
CA ASP A 306 15.93 -29.91 -17.85
C ASP A 306 14.57 -29.40 -17.37
N TYR A 307 13.91 -28.54 -18.15
CA TYR A 307 12.70 -27.83 -17.71
C TYR A 307 11.55 -28.79 -17.40
N GLU A 308 11.22 -29.69 -18.34
CA GLU A 308 10.08 -30.59 -18.26
C GLU A 308 10.20 -31.50 -17.04
N ARG A 309 11.37 -32.14 -16.87
CA ARG A 309 11.62 -33.01 -15.73
C ARG A 309 11.58 -32.25 -14.40
N THR A 310 12.13 -31.04 -14.38
CA THR A 310 12.17 -30.22 -13.16
C THR A 310 10.79 -29.72 -12.78
N ALA A 311 9.94 -29.34 -13.75
CA ALA A 311 8.57 -28.94 -13.50
C ALA A 311 7.76 -30.07 -12.86
N GLU A 312 7.91 -31.30 -13.36
CA GLU A 312 7.28 -32.48 -12.75
C GLU A 312 7.78 -32.73 -11.32
N ASN A 313 9.10 -32.68 -11.12
CA ASN A 313 9.72 -32.91 -9.82
C ASN A 313 9.30 -31.84 -8.82
N PHE A 314 9.29 -30.57 -9.21
CA PHE A 314 8.86 -29.46 -8.38
C PHE A 314 7.44 -29.68 -7.85
N ALA A 315 6.51 -30.06 -8.73
CA ALA A 315 5.13 -30.36 -8.34
C ALA A 315 5.02 -31.58 -7.40
N LYS A 316 5.81 -32.64 -7.64
CA LYS A 316 5.84 -33.84 -6.78
C LYS A 316 6.44 -33.55 -5.39
N ILE A 317 7.51 -32.77 -5.34
CA ILE A 317 8.24 -32.43 -4.12
C ILE A 317 7.42 -31.47 -3.26
N TRP A 318 7.00 -30.34 -3.83
CA TRP A 318 6.36 -29.26 -3.07
C TRP A 318 4.83 -29.40 -2.95
N GLY A 319 4.20 -30.10 -3.88
CA GLY A 319 2.75 -30.14 -3.99
C GLY A 319 2.18 -28.73 -4.08
N GLU A 320 1.30 -28.37 -3.14
CA GLU A 320 0.62 -27.08 -3.10
C GLU A 320 1.32 -26.03 -2.22
N LYS A 321 2.45 -26.38 -1.57
CA LYS A 321 3.13 -25.49 -0.59
C LYS A 321 3.78 -24.27 -1.24
N ILE A 322 4.34 -24.46 -2.43
CA ILE A 322 4.86 -23.40 -3.30
C ILE A 322 4.75 -23.90 -4.74
N LYS A 323 4.44 -22.99 -5.67
CA LYS A 323 4.16 -23.31 -7.08
C LYS A 323 5.02 -22.44 -7.98
N PHE A 324 5.22 -22.86 -9.22
CA PHE A 324 5.77 -21.99 -10.27
C PHE A 324 4.96 -20.69 -10.44
N ASP A 325 3.68 -20.72 -10.09
CA ASP A 325 2.84 -19.52 -10.08
C ASP A 325 3.30 -18.44 -9.11
N ASP A 326 4.06 -18.80 -8.08
CA ASP A 326 4.63 -17.85 -7.12
C ASP A 326 5.84 -17.06 -7.67
N PHE A 327 6.48 -17.56 -8.73
CA PHE A 327 7.69 -16.97 -9.32
C PHE A 327 7.35 -16.12 -10.54
N SER A 328 7.87 -14.90 -10.58
CA SER A 328 7.66 -13.92 -11.67
C SER A 328 8.48 -14.20 -12.93
N SER A 329 9.54 -14.99 -12.83
CA SER A 329 10.33 -15.47 -13.98
C SER A 329 11.00 -16.79 -13.61
N ILE A 330 11.11 -17.68 -14.59
CA ILE A 330 11.66 -19.03 -14.41
C ILE A 330 12.66 -19.28 -15.53
N LYS A 331 13.91 -19.53 -15.15
CA LYS A 331 14.99 -19.97 -16.06
C LYS A 331 15.52 -21.30 -15.56
N ILE A 332 15.14 -22.36 -16.27
CA ILE A 332 15.61 -23.73 -16.02
C ILE A 332 16.13 -24.24 -17.35
N ASN A 333 17.45 -24.16 -17.55
CA ASN A 333 18.15 -24.55 -18.77
C ASN A 333 19.66 -24.64 -18.48
N TRP A 334 20.47 -25.01 -19.48
CA TRP A 334 21.93 -25.18 -19.32
C TRP A 334 22.76 -23.94 -19.66
N GLU A 335 22.13 -22.78 -19.87
CA GLU A 335 22.83 -21.52 -20.14
C GLU A 335 23.55 -21.00 -18.87
N PRO A 336 24.58 -20.14 -19.01
CA PRO A 336 25.22 -19.50 -17.87
C PRO A 336 24.20 -18.78 -16.96
N LYS A 337 24.33 -18.93 -15.63
CA LYS A 337 23.39 -18.32 -14.68
C LYS A 337 23.43 -16.79 -14.77
N SER A 338 24.58 -16.18 -15.00
CA SER A 338 24.67 -14.74 -15.25
C SER A 338 23.84 -14.26 -16.44
N ASP A 339 23.77 -15.01 -17.54
CA ASP A 339 22.96 -14.67 -18.71
C ASP A 339 21.46 -14.79 -18.40
N ASN A 340 21.05 -15.90 -17.78
CA ASN A 340 19.69 -16.12 -17.30
C ASN A 340 19.25 -15.02 -16.32
N ILE A 341 20.11 -14.63 -15.37
CA ILE A 341 19.83 -13.56 -14.42
C ILE A 341 19.65 -12.21 -15.12
N ARG A 342 20.48 -11.87 -16.12
CA ARG A 342 20.29 -10.64 -16.90
C ARG A 342 18.95 -10.65 -17.64
N GLN A 343 18.53 -11.82 -18.13
CA GLN A 343 17.20 -11.97 -18.74
C GLN A 343 16.08 -11.79 -17.70
N ILE A 344 16.17 -12.44 -16.55
CA ILE A 344 15.21 -12.29 -15.43
C ILE A 344 15.07 -10.81 -15.05
N LEU A 345 16.19 -10.10 -14.86
CA LEU A 345 16.20 -8.68 -14.50
C LEU A 345 15.51 -7.79 -15.53
N ARG A 346 15.68 -8.09 -16.83
CA ARG A 346 14.97 -7.39 -17.92
C ARG A 346 13.47 -7.66 -17.87
N GLU A 347 13.08 -8.93 -17.72
CA GLU A 347 11.67 -9.35 -17.67
C GLU A 347 10.90 -8.73 -16.51
N VAL A 348 11.54 -8.61 -15.34
CA VAL A 348 10.91 -7.98 -14.16
C VAL A 348 11.14 -6.47 -14.08
N ASN A 349 11.88 -5.89 -15.04
CA ASN A 349 12.28 -4.48 -15.10
C ASN A 349 12.94 -3.98 -13.81
N LEU A 350 13.96 -4.70 -13.33
CA LEU A 350 14.74 -4.36 -12.14
C LEU A 350 16.24 -4.29 -12.47
N LEU A 351 16.95 -3.49 -11.68
CA LEU A 351 18.40 -3.41 -11.70
C LEU A 351 19.01 -4.48 -10.78
N ALA A 352 20.22 -4.92 -11.10
CA ALA A 352 20.93 -5.97 -10.36
C ALA A 352 21.15 -5.62 -8.87
N ASP A 353 21.40 -4.34 -8.58
CA ASP A 353 21.53 -3.78 -7.22
C ASP A 353 20.29 -3.99 -6.34
N SER A 354 19.15 -4.33 -6.92
CA SER A 354 17.88 -4.59 -6.25
C SER A 354 17.54 -6.08 -6.16
N ALA A 355 18.43 -6.98 -6.62
CA ALA A 355 18.24 -8.42 -6.61
C ALA A 355 19.24 -9.15 -5.70
N VAL A 356 18.88 -10.34 -5.26
CA VAL A 356 19.75 -11.27 -4.52
C VAL A 356 19.63 -12.65 -5.15
N MET A 357 20.75 -13.27 -5.51
CA MET A 357 20.86 -14.66 -5.92
C MET A 357 21.14 -15.55 -4.69
N ILE A 358 20.44 -16.68 -4.60
CA ILE A 358 20.60 -17.68 -3.53
C ILE A 358 20.92 -19.01 -4.19
N ASP A 359 22.09 -19.57 -3.86
CA ASP A 359 22.65 -20.79 -4.45
C ASP A 359 23.56 -21.46 -3.43
N ASP A 360 23.52 -22.79 -3.34
CA ASP A 360 24.45 -23.55 -2.50
C ASP A 360 25.84 -23.68 -3.14
N ASN A 361 25.95 -23.56 -4.46
CA ASN A 361 27.18 -23.81 -5.20
C ASN A 361 28.06 -22.56 -5.30
N PRO A 362 29.22 -22.53 -4.62
CA PRO A 362 30.08 -21.34 -4.61
C PRO A 362 30.64 -20.99 -5.99
N ARG A 363 30.79 -21.97 -6.90
CA ARG A 363 31.28 -21.70 -8.27
C ARG A 363 30.26 -20.92 -9.09
N GLU A 364 28.98 -21.22 -8.93
CA GLU A 364 27.91 -20.47 -9.60
C GLU A 364 27.84 -19.05 -9.04
N LEU A 365 27.97 -18.88 -7.71
CA LEU A 365 28.00 -17.55 -7.10
C LEU A 365 29.19 -16.70 -7.55
N ASP A 366 30.38 -17.30 -7.70
CA ASP A 366 31.57 -16.61 -8.20
C ASP A 366 31.38 -16.18 -9.67
N GLU A 367 30.81 -17.05 -10.52
CA GLU A 367 30.48 -16.75 -11.91
C GLU A 367 29.51 -15.57 -12.01
N ILE A 368 28.44 -15.61 -11.23
CA ILE A 368 27.40 -14.58 -11.21
C ILE A 368 27.96 -13.25 -10.72
N SER A 369 28.76 -13.26 -9.64
CA SER A 369 29.37 -12.06 -9.07
C SER A 369 30.34 -11.40 -10.04
N ALA A 370 31.10 -12.18 -10.82
CA ALA A 370 32.02 -11.67 -11.82
C ALA A 370 31.30 -11.06 -13.04
N ASN A 371 30.15 -11.61 -13.43
CA ASN A 371 29.49 -11.31 -14.69
C ASN A 371 28.24 -10.41 -14.56
N VAL A 372 27.69 -10.22 -13.37
CA VAL A 372 26.52 -9.35 -13.12
C VAL A 372 26.86 -8.30 -12.04
N PRO A 373 27.56 -7.21 -12.40
CA PRO A 373 27.98 -6.20 -11.44
C PRO A 373 26.81 -5.63 -10.63
N GLY A 374 26.98 -5.58 -9.30
CA GLY A 374 25.98 -5.06 -8.37
C GLY A 374 24.95 -6.09 -7.91
N ILE A 375 24.89 -7.30 -8.49
CA ILE A 375 24.07 -8.36 -7.89
C ILE A 375 24.68 -8.82 -6.57
N ARG A 376 23.81 -9.30 -5.71
CA ARG A 376 24.12 -9.72 -4.36
C ARG A 376 23.94 -11.22 -4.28
N VAL A 377 24.78 -11.90 -3.52
CA VAL A 377 24.75 -13.36 -3.41
C VAL A 377 24.59 -13.79 -1.96
N LEU A 378 23.76 -14.80 -1.72
CA LEU A 378 23.66 -15.51 -0.44
C LEU A 378 24.22 -16.91 -0.62
N GLY A 379 25.31 -17.19 0.10
CA GLY A 379 26.14 -18.38 -0.06
C GLY A 379 25.70 -19.63 0.71
N THR A 380 26.65 -20.56 0.86
CA THR A 380 26.46 -22.00 1.14
C THR A 380 25.89 -22.37 2.52
N ASN A 381 25.70 -21.42 3.43
CA ASN A 381 25.13 -21.72 4.75
C ASN A 381 23.60 -21.58 4.72
N HIS A 382 22.91 -22.69 4.48
CA HIS A 382 21.44 -22.78 4.45
C HIS A 382 20.74 -22.10 5.64
N TYR A 383 21.36 -22.10 6.82
CA TYR A 383 20.78 -21.49 8.03
C TYR A 383 20.75 -19.96 8.00
N ASP A 384 21.49 -19.34 7.08
CA ASP A 384 21.53 -17.89 6.93
C ASP A 384 20.37 -17.35 6.09
N TRP A 385 19.90 -18.13 5.12
CA TRP A 385 18.91 -17.66 4.14
C TRP A 385 17.61 -17.20 4.81
N ARG A 386 17.02 -18.06 5.64
CA ARG A 386 15.78 -17.73 6.35
C ARG A 386 15.93 -16.48 7.21
N ARG A 387 16.95 -16.44 8.08
CA ARG A 387 17.12 -15.33 9.02
C ARG A 387 17.38 -14.02 8.30
N LEU A 388 18.20 -14.03 7.24
CA LEU A 388 18.52 -12.85 6.45
C LEU A 388 17.29 -12.33 5.69
N ILE A 389 16.53 -13.21 5.04
CA ILE A 389 15.30 -12.82 4.32
C ILE A 389 14.28 -12.22 5.29
N LEU A 390 14.10 -12.81 6.47
CA LEU A 390 13.07 -12.38 7.41
C LEU A 390 13.43 -11.12 8.19
N GLN A 391 14.71 -10.89 8.51
CA GLN A 391 15.13 -9.87 9.48
C GLN A 391 16.00 -8.75 8.90
N SER A 392 16.63 -8.94 7.73
CA SER A 392 17.47 -7.86 7.17
C SER A 392 16.60 -6.66 6.78
N PRO A 393 17.00 -5.42 7.11
CA PRO A 393 16.22 -4.22 6.80
C PRO A 393 16.00 -4.03 5.31
N GLU A 394 16.96 -4.45 4.48
CA GLU A 394 16.86 -4.33 3.02
C GLU A 394 15.79 -5.25 2.43
N MET A 395 15.36 -6.28 3.18
CA MET A 395 14.31 -7.24 2.81
C MET A 395 12.93 -6.86 3.38
N GLN A 396 12.83 -5.75 4.14
CA GLN A 396 11.57 -5.28 4.71
C GLN A 396 10.97 -4.14 3.90
N VAL A 397 9.68 -3.91 4.12
CA VAL A 397 8.94 -2.77 3.57
C VAL A 397 8.26 -2.03 4.69
N GLU A 398 8.11 -0.71 4.52
CA GLU A 398 7.39 0.14 5.46
C GLU A 398 5.90 -0.21 5.54
N LYS A 399 5.26 -0.43 4.39
CA LYS A 399 3.83 -0.73 4.27
C LYS A 399 3.60 -1.70 3.10
N ILE A 400 2.65 -2.62 3.27
CA ILE A 400 2.19 -3.53 2.22
C ILE A 400 0.99 -2.88 1.53
N THR A 401 1.05 -2.74 0.20
CA THR A 401 -0.06 -2.17 -0.59
C THR A 401 -0.74 -3.27 -1.40
N LYS A 402 -2.00 -3.05 -1.81
CA LYS A 402 -2.70 -3.98 -2.71
C LYS A 402 -1.91 -4.24 -4.00
N GLU A 403 -1.30 -3.19 -4.55
CA GLU A 403 -0.46 -3.31 -5.74
C GLU A 403 0.80 -4.15 -5.48
N SER A 404 1.45 -3.98 -4.32
CA SER A 404 2.65 -4.76 -4.00
C SER A 404 2.34 -6.26 -3.93
N GLN A 405 1.16 -6.64 -3.43
CA GLN A 405 0.69 -8.03 -3.41
C GLN A 405 0.39 -8.60 -4.81
N GLN A 406 -0.01 -7.76 -5.76
CA GLN A 406 -0.35 -8.16 -7.13
C GLN A 406 0.85 -8.13 -8.09
N LYS A 407 2.03 -7.72 -7.63
CA LYS A 407 3.19 -7.44 -8.47
C LYS A 407 3.63 -8.64 -9.34
N THR A 408 3.63 -9.85 -8.77
CA THR A 408 3.96 -11.08 -9.52
C THR A 408 2.97 -11.32 -10.66
N ALA A 409 1.66 -11.21 -10.39
CA ALA A 409 0.62 -11.42 -11.40
C ALA A 409 0.70 -10.38 -12.52
N LEU A 410 0.99 -9.11 -12.17
CA LEU A 410 1.15 -8.03 -13.12
C LEU A 410 2.34 -8.24 -14.06
N ILE A 411 3.47 -8.76 -13.56
CA ILE A 411 4.64 -9.08 -14.39
C ILE A 411 4.35 -10.24 -15.33
N LYS A 412 3.68 -11.29 -14.85
CA LYS A 412 3.26 -12.41 -15.71
C LYS A 412 2.31 -11.96 -16.81
N ALA A 413 1.37 -11.06 -16.50
CA ALA A 413 0.49 -10.48 -17.49
C ALA A 413 1.27 -9.68 -18.56
N LEU A 414 2.34 -8.98 -18.18
CA LEU A 414 3.22 -8.30 -19.14
C LEU A 414 3.94 -9.27 -20.07
N GLN A 415 4.52 -10.34 -19.52
CA GLN A 415 5.19 -11.38 -20.32
C GLN A 415 4.20 -12.03 -21.30
N GLN A 416 3.01 -12.42 -20.82
CA GLN A 416 1.98 -12.99 -21.66
C GLN A 416 1.56 -12.04 -22.81
N ARG A 417 1.50 -10.74 -22.54
CA ARG A 417 1.21 -9.71 -23.54
C ARG A 417 2.29 -9.65 -24.62
N GLU A 418 3.57 -9.72 -24.23
CA GLU A 418 4.69 -9.74 -25.17
C GLU A 418 4.66 -11.00 -26.06
N ASP A 419 4.39 -12.16 -25.47
CA ASP A 419 4.25 -13.44 -26.19
C ASP A 419 3.04 -13.47 -27.13
N ASP A 420 1.93 -12.84 -26.75
CA ASP A 420 0.75 -12.74 -27.60
C ASP A 420 0.96 -11.75 -28.75
N ARG A 421 1.71 -10.66 -28.50
CA ARG A 421 2.03 -9.64 -29.52
C ARG A 421 2.76 -10.24 -30.70
N SER A 422 3.60 -11.26 -30.51
CA SER A 422 4.35 -11.89 -31.61
C SER A 422 3.49 -12.78 -32.52
N LYS A 423 2.23 -13.03 -32.17
CA LYS A 423 1.34 -13.99 -32.87
C LYS A 423 0.33 -13.34 -33.82
N MET A 424 0.13 -12.02 -33.76
CA MET A 424 -0.89 -11.32 -34.57
C MET A 424 -0.49 -9.87 -34.88
N SER A 425 -1.28 -9.18 -35.71
CA SER A 425 -1.06 -7.75 -36.01
C SER A 425 -1.23 -6.88 -34.75
N ARG A 426 -0.64 -5.68 -34.74
CA ARG A 426 -0.73 -4.79 -33.58
C ARG A 426 -2.16 -4.36 -33.31
N GLU A 427 -2.91 -4.02 -34.35
CA GLU A 427 -4.29 -3.56 -34.26
C GLU A 427 -5.23 -4.66 -33.73
N ASP A 428 -5.12 -5.87 -34.26
CA ASP A 428 -5.93 -7.02 -33.80
C ASP A 428 -5.60 -7.38 -32.35
N TRP A 429 -4.31 -7.33 -31.99
CA TRP A 429 -3.86 -7.58 -30.63
C TRP A 429 -4.46 -6.57 -29.65
N LEU A 430 -4.35 -5.27 -29.92
CA LEU A 430 -4.89 -4.20 -29.08
C LEU A 430 -6.41 -4.32 -28.92
N ALA A 431 -7.14 -4.63 -29.99
CA ALA A 431 -8.57 -4.88 -29.94
C ALA A 431 -8.91 -6.10 -29.07
N SER A 432 -8.13 -7.18 -29.17
CA SER A 432 -8.34 -8.41 -28.43
C SER A 432 -8.13 -8.30 -26.91
N LEU A 433 -7.39 -7.28 -26.45
CA LEU A 433 -7.12 -7.06 -25.02
C LEU A 433 -8.35 -6.57 -24.27
N GLY A 434 -9.30 -5.91 -24.95
CA GLY A 434 -10.50 -5.36 -24.33
C GLY A 434 -10.20 -4.29 -23.28
N VAL A 435 -9.20 -3.44 -23.53
CA VAL A 435 -8.75 -2.40 -22.59
C VAL A 435 -9.92 -1.50 -22.21
N THR A 436 -10.13 -1.35 -20.90
CA THR A 436 -11.19 -0.55 -20.31
C THR A 436 -10.60 0.46 -19.33
N LEU A 437 -10.95 1.73 -19.47
CA LEU A 437 -10.44 2.83 -18.66
C LEU A 437 -11.53 3.41 -17.76
N ARG A 438 -11.14 3.81 -16.55
CA ARG A 438 -11.94 4.59 -15.60
C ARG A 438 -11.17 5.82 -15.17
N TYR A 439 -11.84 6.97 -15.12
CA TYR A 439 -11.23 8.25 -14.75
C TYR A 439 -11.69 8.68 -13.36
N PHE A 440 -10.81 9.32 -12.62
CA PHE A 440 -11.13 9.95 -11.34
C PHE A 440 -10.56 11.35 -11.31
N VAL A 441 -11.31 12.29 -10.74
CA VAL A 441 -10.84 13.66 -10.55
C VAL A 441 -10.67 13.93 -9.05
N VAL A 442 -9.46 14.34 -8.67
CA VAL A 442 -9.07 14.60 -7.29
C VAL A 442 -8.77 16.07 -7.12
N ARG A 443 -9.38 16.70 -6.11
CA ARG A 443 -9.23 18.13 -5.79
C ARG A 443 -8.97 18.39 -4.30
N SER A 444 -8.69 17.34 -3.54
CA SER A 444 -8.39 17.43 -2.10
C SER A 444 -7.43 16.33 -1.69
N THR A 445 -6.61 16.60 -0.69
CA THR A 445 -5.73 15.63 -0.03
C THR A 445 -6.49 14.56 0.74
N ASP A 446 -7.74 14.83 1.11
CA ASP A 446 -8.61 13.89 1.85
C ASP A 446 -9.30 12.86 0.94
N HIS A 447 -9.09 12.97 -0.37
CA HIS A 447 -9.70 12.05 -1.34
C HIS A 447 -9.13 10.63 -1.20
N GLU A 448 -9.98 9.61 -1.33
CA GLU A 448 -9.59 8.19 -1.17
C GLU A 448 -8.42 7.75 -2.07
N HIS A 449 -8.27 8.36 -3.24
CA HIS A 449 -7.19 8.09 -4.20
C HIS A 449 -5.95 8.97 -4.03
N PHE A 450 -5.94 9.93 -3.10
CA PHE A 450 -4.79 10.81 -2.88
C PHE A 450 -3.49 10.05 -2.53
N PRO A 451 -3.49 9.01 -1.67
CA PRO A 451 -2.27 8.25 -1.39
C PRO A 451 -1.65 7.64 -2.65
N ARG A 452 -2.50 7.16 -3.57
CA ARG A 452 -2.06 6.56 -4.83
C ARG A 452 -1.56 7.62 -5.82
N LEU A 453 -2.24 8.76 -5.91
CA LEU A 453 -1.79 9.91 -6.67
C LEU A 453 -0.38 10.33 -6.22
N PHE A 454 -0.19 10.50 -4.92
CA PHE A 454 1.06 10.94 -4.32
C PHE A 454 2.19 9.94 -4.56
N GLU A 455 1.88 8.65 -4.43
CA GLU A 455 2.80 7.57 -4.72
C GLU A 455 3.29 7.58 -6.18
N LEU A 456 2.37 7.66 -7.15
CA LEU A 456 2.72 7.59 -8.57
C LEU A 456 3.57 8.79 -9.01
N LEU A 457 3.24 10.00 -8.56
CA LEU A 457 4.01 11.21 -8.86
C LEU A 457 5.46 11.09 -8.38
N ASN A 458 5.67 10.47 -7.22
CA ASN A 458 6.97 10.40 -6.57
C ASN A 458 7.78 9.13 -6.88
N LYS A 459 7.14 8.04 -7.32
CA LYS A 459 7.83 6.79 -7.69
C LYS A 459 8.10 6.63 -9.19
N THR A 460 7.40 7.36 -10.05
CA THR A 460 7.54 7.18 -11.50
C THR A 460 8.71 8.00 -12.04
N ASN A 461 9.64 7.32 -12.73
CA ASN A 461 10.80 7.94 -13.36
C ASN A 461 10.74 7.88 -14.90
N GLN A 462 10.22 6.79 -15.50
CA GLN A 462 10.33 6.53 -16.94
C GLN A 462 9.35 7.39 -17.77
N PHE A 463 8.07 7.44 -17.38
CA PHE A 463 7.09 8.33 -18.00
C PHE A 463 6.71 9.37 -16.97
N ASN A 464 7.47 10.46 -16.96
CA ASN A 464 7.29 11.58 -16.04
C ASN A 464 7.69 12.86 -16.77
N THR A 465 6.73 13.71 -17.11
CA THR A 465 6.98 14.83 -18.02
C THR A 465 7.91 15.89 -17.45
N THR A 466 7.91 16.14 -16.14
CA THR A 466 8.74 17.20 -15.53
C THR A 466 9.81 16.68 -14.57
N GLY A 467 9.66 15.45 -14.09
CA GLY A 467 10.50 14.87 -13.04
C GLY A 467 10.27 15.45 -11.64
N LYS A 468 9.34 16.41 -11.47
CA LYS A 468 9.09 17.03 -10.17
C LYS A 468 8.62 15.98 -9.17
N ARG A 469 9.19 16.05 -7.96
CA ARG A 469 8.73 15.35 -6.76
C ARG A 469 7.90 16.32 -5.94
N TRP A 470 6.79 15.85 -5.41
CA TRP A 470 5.80 16.68 -4.73
C TRP A 470 5.75 16.33 -3.26
N GLY A 471 5.72 17.36 -2.41
CA GLY A 471 5.26 17.27 -1.03
C GLY A 471 3.73 17.31 -0.94
N VAL A 472 3.16 16.80 0.15
CA VAL A 472 1.71 16.83 0.39
C VAL A 472 1.19 18.28 0.41
N ASP A 473 1.94 19.18 1.06
CA ASP A 473 1.58 20.61 1.16
C ASP A 473 1.61 21.32 -0.20
N GLU A 474 2.53 20.95 -1.10
CA GLU A 474 2.58 21.53 -2.45
C GLU A 474 1.35 21.12 -3.28
N ILE A 475 0.90 19.87 -3.17
CA ILE A 475 -0.31 19.40 -3.87
C ILE A 475 -1.55 20.03 -3.24
N SER A 476 -1.59 20.18 -1.92
CA SER A 476 -2.64 20.90 -1.21
C SER A 476 -2.75 22.35 -1.69
N ALA A 477 -1.61 23.04 -1.82
CA ALA A 477 -1.55 24.40 -2.35
C ALA A 477 -2.01 24.47 -3.82
N LEU A 478 -1.65 23.49 -4.66
CA LEU A 478 -2.14 23.39 -6.03
C LEU A 478 -3.66 23.27 -6.08
N PHE A 479 -4.25 22.41 -5.26
CA PHE A 479 -5.70 22.24 -5.16
C PHE A 479 -6.40 23.49 -4.63
N ALA A 480 -5.83 24.15 -3.61
CA ALA A 480 -6.35 25.41 -3.08
C ALA A 480 -6.34 26.54 -4.12
N ALA A 481 -5.39 26.51 -5.06
CA ALA A 481 -5.31 27.44 -6.20
C ALA A 481 -6.23 27.06 -7.38
N GLY A 482 -7.15 26.10 -7.20
CA GLY A 482 -8.09 25.64 -8.22
C GLY A 482 -7.53 24.57 -9.18
N GLY A 483 -6.35 24.02 -8.88
CA GLY A 483 -5.80 22.88 -9.60
C GLY A 483 -6.55 21.59 -9.31
N GLU A 484 -6.39 20.61 -10.20
CA GLU A 484 -7.01 19.30 -10.08
C GLU A 484 -6.06 18.20 -10.57
N ALA A 485 -6.32 16.97 -10.16
CA ALA A 485 -5.59 15.81 -10.63
C ALA A 485 -6.53 14.80 -11.29
N VAL A 486 -6.22 14.41 -12.52
CA VAL A 486 -6.92 13.37 -13.26
C VAL A 486 -6.16 12.06 -13.12
N LEU A 487 -6.82 11.03 -12.64
CA LEU A 487 -6.28 9.70 -12.50
C LEU A 487 -6.94 8.77 -13.51
N ILE A 488 -6.17 7.87 -14.11
CA ILE A 488 -6.69 6.81 -14.97
C ILE A 488 -6.43 5.47 -14.32
N SER A 489 -7.48 4.68 -14.17
CA SER A 489 -7.40 3.25 -13.90
C SER A 489 -7.65 2.46 -15.18
N ALA A 490 -6.88 1.38 -15.37
CA ALA A 490 -6.98 0.52 -16.54
C ALA A 490 -7.20 -0.94 -16.17
N LYS A 491 -8.03 -1.63 -16.95
CA LYS A 491 -8.24 -3.06 -16.90
C LYS A 491 -8.19 -3.63 -18.31
N ASP A 492 -7.63 -4.82 -18.45
CA ASP A 492 -7.68 -5.60 -19.68
C ASP A 492 -7.94 -7.07 -19.34
N ARG A 493 -8.03 -7.94 -20.35
CA ARG A 493 -8.31 -9.37 -20.15
C ARG A 493 -7.24 -10.10 -19.33
N THR A 494 -6.02 -9.59 -19.25
CA THR A 494 -4.89 -10.27 -18.61
C THR A 494 -4.64 -9.75 -17.19
N ALA A 495 -4.97 -8.50 -16.88
CA ALA A 495 -4.82 -7.93 -15.55
C ALA A 495 -5.75 -6.76 -15.25
N GLU A 496 -6.08 -6.61 -13.98
CA GLU A 496 -6.62 -5.38 -13.41
C GLU A 496 -5.47 -4.48 -12.97
N ASN A 497 -5.09 -3.53 -13.82
CA ASN A 497 -3.89 -2.71 -13.60
C ASN A 497 -4.11 -1.60 -12.55
N GLY A 498 -5.34 -1.36 -12.10
CA GLY A 498 -5.68 -0.29 -11.16
C GLY A 498 -5.29 1.10 -11.69
N ILE A 499 -5.10 2.07 -10.79
CA ILE A 499 -4.65 3.44 -11.15
C ILE A 499 -3.22 3.37 -11.68
N ILE A 500 -3.06 3.73 -12.96
CA ILE A 500 -1.82 3.64 -13.74
C ILE A 500 -1.27 4.99 -14.17
N SER A 501 -2.04 6.08 -14.07
CA SER A 501 -1.60 7.41 -14.48
C SER A 501 -2.20 8.50 -13.61
N VAL A 502 -1.44 9.59 -13.46
CA VAL A 502 -1.85 10.83 -12.82
C VAL A 502 -1.47 11.97 -13.75
N CYS A 503 -2.38 12.91 -13.97
CA CYS A 503 -2.14 14.17 -14.63
C CYS A 503 -2.55 15.32 -13.70
N LEU A 504 -1.60 16.18 -13.35
CA LEU A 504 -1.87 17.41 -12.61
C LEU A 504 -2.20 18.53 -13.58
N LEU A 505 -3.31 19.22 -13.33
CA LEU A 505 -3.82 20.32 -14.14
C LEU A 505 -3.97 21.57 -13.28
N HIS A 506 -3.69 22.74 -13.87
CA HIS A 506 -3.98 24.04 -13.29
C HIS A 506 -4.39 24.99 -14.42
N GLU A 507 -5.60 25.56 -14.34
CA GLU A 507 -6.18 26.37 -15.41
C GLU A 507 -6.17 25.64 -16.78
N ASN A 508 -5.30 26.08 -17.69
CA ASN A 508 -5.08 25.49 -19.00
C ASN A 508 -3.70 24.83 -19.18
N ASP A 509 -2.93 24.72 -18.09
CA ASP A 509 -1.63 24.07 -18.05
C ASP A 509 -1.75 22.62 -17.55
N VAL A 510 -1.11 21.72 -18.29
CA VAL A 510 -0.73 20.38 -17.87
C VAL A 510 0.57 20.49 -17.09
N VAL A 511 0.46 20.47 -15.77
CA VAL A 511 1.58 20.68 -14.85
C VAL A 511 2.53 19.49 -14.86
N GLN A 512 1.99 18.27 -14.80
CA GLN A 512 2.81 17.05 -14.84
C GLN A 512 1.97 15.82 -15.17
N ILE A 513 2.50 14.94 -16.02
CA ILE A 513 1.94 13.62 -16.27
C ILE A 513 2.92 12.56 -15.79
N VAL A 514 2.40 11.56 -15.08
CA VAL A 514 3.10 10.31 -14.81
C VAL A 514 2.28 9.11 -15.27
N MET A 515 2.95 8.08 -15.77
CA MET A 515 2.31 6.83 -16.18
C MET A 515 3.18 5.61 -15.85
N SER A 516 2.53 4.53 -15.43
CA SER A 516 3.20 3.26 -15.15
C SER A 516 3.69 2.59 -16.43
N CYS A 517 4.91 2.04 -16.42
CA CYS A 517 5.49 1.34 -17.58
C CYS A 517 4.74 0.07 -17.99
N ARG A 518 3.92 -0.51 -17.10
CA ARG A 518 3.17 -1.73 -17.38
C ARG A 518 2.01 -1.58 -18.38
N VAL A 519 1.71 -0.36 -18.78
CA VAL A 519 0.62 -0.06 -19.72
C VAL A 519 1.11 0.59 -21.01
N PHE A 520 2.43 0.68 -21.21
CA PHE A 520 2.99 1.31 -22.41
C PHE A 520 2.61 0.55 -23.68
N GLY A 521 2.32 1.31 -24.73
CA GLY A 521 1.98 0.77 -26.04
C GLY A 521 0.55 0.24 -26.15
N LEU A 522 -0.25 0.31 -25.07
CA LEU A 522 -1.68 -0.02 -25.09
C LEU A 522 -2.56 1.10 -25.65
N GLY A 523 -1.98 2.28 -25.94
CA GLY A 523 -2.70 3.46 -26.43
C GLY A 523 -3.38 4.27 -25.33
N ILE A 524 -3.10 3.98 -24.06
CA ILE A 524 -3.69 4.68 -22.91
C ILE A 524 -3.17 6.13 -22.84
N GLU A 525 -1.93 6.33 -23.24
CA GLU A 525 -1.30 7.63 -23.46
C GLU A 525 -2.14 8.54 -24.38
N HIS A 526 -2.68 7.99 -25.46
CA HIS A 526 -3.54 8.71 -26.40
C HIS A 526 -4.91 9.04 -25.81
N ALA A 527 -5.51 8.07 -25.10
CA ALA A 527 -6.78 8.29 -24.40
C ALA A 527 -6.66 9.39 -23.32
N LEU A 528 -5.54 9.42 -22.59
CA LEU A 528 -5.23 10.48 -21.64
C LEU A 528 -5.12 11.84 -22.33
N ALA A 529 -4.39 11.93 -23.45
CA ALA A 529 -4.22 13.19 -24.17
C ALA A 529 -5.57 13.75 -24.63
N ARG A 530 -6.41 12.90 -25.25
CA ARG A 530 -7.78 13.28 -25.64
C ARG A 530 -8.58 13.81 -24.45
N TYR A 531 -8.60 13.07 -23.34
CA TYR A 531 -9.36 13.48 -22.15
C TYR A 531 -8.92 14.84 -21.61
N ILE A 532 -7.60 15.07 -21.50
CA ILE A 532 -7.04 16.34 -21.04
C ILE A 532 -7.39 17.47 -22.02
N GLN A 533 -7.18 17.24 -23.31
CA GLN A 533 -7.45 18.25 -24.33
C GLN A 533 -8.92 18.63 -24.36
N GLN A 534 -9.83 17.66 -24.32
CA GLN A 534 -11.26 17.91 -24.24
C GLN A 534 -11.61 18.70 -22.97
N SER A 535 -11.16 18.25 -21.79
CA SER A 535 -11.45 18.90 -20.51
C SER A 535 -11.00 20.37 -20.46
N ILE A 536 -9.82 20.67 -21.01
CA ILE A 536 -9.28 22.04 -21.01
C ILE A 536 -9.87 22.88 -22.14
N LEU A 537 -10.05 22.33 -23.35
CA LEU A 537 -10.56 23.09 -24.50
C LEU A 537 -12.04 23.48 -24.37
N GLU A 538 -12.80 22.81 -23.50
CA GLU A 538 -14.15 23.23 -23.11
C GLU A 538 -14.17 24.56 -22.32
N ARG A 539 -13.03 24.96 -21.74
CA ARG A 539 -12.89 26.14 -20.87
C ARG A 539 -11.81 27.13 -21.30
N SER A 540 -11.04 26.82 -22.34
CA SER A 540 -9.87 27.59 -22.81
C SER A 540 -9.62 27.32 -24.30
N ASP A 541 -9.08 28.28 -25.03
CA ASP A 541 -8.76 28.09 -26.47
C ASP A 541 -7.47 27.31 -26.73
N VAL A 542 -6.69 27.04 -25.69
CA VAL A 542 -5.39 26.38 -25.78
C VAL A 542 -5.10 25.54 -24.55
N VAL A 543 -4.47 24.40 -24.77
CA VAL A 543 -3.85 23.55 -23.74
C VAL A 543 -2.35 23.75 -23.80
N ARG A 544 -1.73 23.99 -22.64
CA ARG A 544 -0.29 24.16 -22.51
C ARG A 544 0.30 23.03 -21.69
N ALA A 545 1.54 22.65 -21.97
CA ALA A 545 2.24 21.61 -21.22
C ALA A 545 3.74 21.88 -21.18
N GLU A 546 4.39 21.32 -20.15
CA GLU A 546 5.85 21.35 -20.00
C GLU A 546 6.43 19.93 -20.06
N LEU A 547 7.50 19.78 -20.82
CA LEU A 547 8.35 18.60 -20.83
C LEU A 547 9.77 19.02 -20.46
N ARG A 548 10.33 18.41 -19.41
CA ARG A 548 11.71 18.62 -18.98
C ARG A 548 12.46 17.31 -19.09
N ASP A 549 13.59 17.32 -19.80
CA ASP A 549 14.47 16.16 -19.81
C ASP A 549 15.13 15.96 -18.45
N THR A 550 15.01 14.75 -17.92
CA THR A 550 15.58 14.32 -16.63
C THR A 550 16.72 13.32 -16.80
N GLY A 551 17.05 12.94 -18.04
CA GLY A 551 17.95 11.84 -18.37
C GLY A 551 17.38 10.45 -18.10
N ARG A 552 16.19 10.35 -17.50
CA ARG A 552 15.52 9.09 -17.13
C ARG A 552 14.10 8.95 -17.66
N ASN A 553 13.53 10.02 -18.23
CA ASN A 553 12.14 10.08 -18.70
C ASN A 553 11.98 9.94 -20.21
N PHE A 554 12.88 9.20 -20.87
CA PHE A 554 12.90 9.06 -22.34
C PHE A 554 11.58 8.51 -22.89
N SER A 555 10.83 7.74 -22.11
CA SER A 555 9.56 7.13 -22.51
C SER A 555 8.43 8.13 -22.78
N CYS A 556 8.55 9.39 -22.36
CA CYS A 556 7.54 10.43 -22.63
C CYS A 556 8.04 11.58 -23.51
N HIS A 557 9.24 11.47 -24.11
CA HIS A 557 9.79 12.55 -24.93
C HIS A 557 8.99 12.82 -26.21
N SER A 558 8.48 11.78 -26.86
CA SER A 558 7.62 11.93 -28.04
C SER A 558 6.14 12.15 -27.68
N TYR A 559 5.76 12.08 -26.41
CA TYR A 559 4.35 12.04 -26.00
C TYR A 559 3.55 13.23 -26.53
N PHE A 560 4.05 14.45 -26.33
CA PHE A 560 3.34 15.66 -26.73
C PHE A 560 3.27 15.80 -28.26
N SER A 561 4.38 15.52 -28.96
CA SER A 561 4.38 15.54 -30.43
C SER A 561 3.44 14.49 -31.03
N ASP A 562 3.42 13.28 -30.46
CA ASP A 562 2.60 12.17 -30.93
C ASP A 562 1.10 12.40 -30.67
N THR A 563 0.77 13.31 -29.75
CA THR A 563 -0.61 13.63 -29.33
C THR A 563 -1.11 14.99 -29.82
N GLY A 564 -0.45 15.54 -30.85
CA GLY A 564 -0.91 16.74 -31.55
C GLY A 564 -0.55 18.07 -30.88
N PHE A 565 0.37 18.08 -29.91
CA PHE A 565 0.95 19.33 -29.41
C PHE A 565 2.08 19.80 -30.32
N VAL A 566 2.26 21.11 -30.40
CA VAL A 566 3.34 21.78 -31.13
C VAL A 566 4.19 22.55 -30.14
N GLU A 567 5.51 22.44 -30.24
CA GLU A 567 6.44 23.19 -29.41
C GLU A 567 6.49 24.67 -29.82
N SER A 568 6.33 25.57 -28.86
CA SER A 568 6.37 27.02 -29.01
C SER A 568 7.02 27.64 -27.77
N ASN A 569 8.14 28.35 -27.94
CA ASN A 569 8.87 29.04 -26.87
C ASN A 569 9.24 28.14 -25.65
N GLY A 570 9.62 26.89 -25.90
CA GLY A 570 10.00 25.94 -24.85
C GLY A 570 8.82 25.37 -24.04
N LYS A 571 7.58 25.58 -24.51
CA LYS A 571 6.36 24.93 -24.01
C LYS A 571 5.66 24.19 -25.15
N TRP A 572 4.82 23.23 -24.80
CA TRP A 572 3.98 22.49 -25.75
C TRP A 572 2.58 23.08 -25.74
N GLU A 573 2.00 23.33 -26.91
CA GLU A 573 0.63 23.84 -27.03
C GLU A 573 -0.22 22.97 -27.97
N SER A 574 -1.48 22.74 -27.60
CA SER A 574 -2.47 22.12 -28.49
C SER A 574 -3.76 22.96 -28.49
N LYS A 575 -4.39 23.04 -29.66
CA LYS A 575 -5.69 23.70 -29.89
C LYS A 575 -6.74 22.74 -30.46
N SER A 576 -6.42 21.46 -30.52
CA SER A 576 -7.25 20.41 -31.09
C SER A 576 -7.33 19.23 -30.15
N ILE A 577 -8.45 18.52 -30.22
CA ILE A 577 -8.68 17.29 -29.47
C ILE A 577 -8.09 16.13 -30.28
N PHE A 578 -7.26 15.31 -29.65
CA PHE A 578 -6.68 14.11 -30.25
C PHE A 578 -7.73 13.00 -30.44
N ASP A 579 -7.54 12.18 -31.48
CA ASP A 579 -8.46 11.11 -31.81
C ASP A 579 -8.42 9.96 -30.79
N HIS A 580 -9.60 9.38 -30.54
CA HIS A 580 -9.76 8.27 -29.59
C HIS A 580 -9.26 6.95 -30.19
N PRO A 581 -8.43 6.16 -29.48
CA PRO A 581 -8.08 4.81 -29.93
C PRO A 581 -9.31 3.90 -29.94
N GLY A 582 -9.74 3.45 -31.12
CA GLY A 582 -11.01 2.71 -31.30
C GLY A 582 -11.13 1.38 -30.53
N TRP A 583 -10.01 0.83 -30.04
CA TRP A 583 -9.99 -0.39 -29.22
C TRP A 583 -10.17 -0.15 -27.71
N ILE A 584 -10.03 1.10 -27.24
CA ILE A 584 -10.17 1.43 -25.81
C ILE A 584 -11.64 1.68 -25.49
N ARG A 585 -12.14 1.00 -24.48
CA ARG A 585 -13.47 1.20 -23.89
C ARG A 585 -13.35 2.08 -22.66
N HIS A 586 -14.38 2.87 -22.36
CA HIS A 586 -14.47 3.67 -21.14
C HIS A 586 -15.57 3.12 -20.24
N GLU A 587 -15.21 2.82 -19.00
CA GLU A 587 -16.13 2.52 -17.90
C GLU A 587 -16.63 3.84 -17.32
N TYR A 588 -17.84 4.23 -17.74
CA TYR A 588 -18.59 5.28 -17.06
C TYR A 588 -19.18 4.66 -15.78
N SER A 589 -18.65 5.05 -14.61
CA SER A 589 -19.14 4.57 -13.33
C SER A 589 -20.50 5.20 -13.00
N GLU A 590 -21.51 4.35 -12.85
CA GLU A 590 -22.80 4.58 -12.16
C GLU A 590 -23.72 5.63 -12.82
N LEU A 591 -24.61 5.19 -13.70
CA LEU A 591 -25.42 6.06 -14.55
C LEU A 591 -26.74 6.47 -13.86
N GLY A 592 -26.73 7.42 -12.91
CA GLY A 592 -27.88 8.28 -12.50
C GLY A 592 -29.30 7.66 -12.38
N LYS A 593 -30.33 8.52 -12.31
CA LYS A 593 -31.74 8.08 -12.18
C LYS A 593 -32.74 9.04 -12.81
N LEU A 594 -33.94 8.54 -13.10
CA LEU A 594 -35.12 9.38 -13.32
C LEU A 594 -35.67 9.81 -11.95
N GLY A 595 -35.51 11.09 -11.62
CA GLY A 595 -35.88 11.67 -10.33
C GLY A 595 -37.39 11.88 -10.15
N SER A 596 -38.14 12.11 -11.23
CA SER A 596 -39.61 12.15 -11.23
C SER A 596 -40.16 12.09 -12.66
N VAL A 597 -41.38 11.58 -12.82
CA VAL A 597 -42.13 11.57 -14.09
C VAL A 597 -43.49 12.26 -13.86
N SER A 598 -43.98 13.03 -14.83
CA SER A 598 -45.26 13.77 -14.70
C SER A 598 -46.46 12.85 -14.47
N ASP A 599 -46.47 11.69 -15.12
CA ASP A 599 -47.60 10.77 -15.13
C ASP A 599 -47.10 9.34 -14.93
N SER A 600 -47.53 8.70 -13.85
CA SER A 600 -47.26 7.27 -13.60
C SER A 600 -48.31 6.35 -14.25
N VAL A 601 -49.44 6.92 -14.69
CA VAL A 601 -50.52 6.23 -15.40
C VAL A 601 -51.00 7.13 -16.54
N VAL A 602 -50.92 6.64 -17.77
CA VAL A 602 -51.28 7.38 -18.99
C VAL A 602 -52.42 6.65 -19.71
N LYS A 603 -53.38 7.41 -20.23
CA LYS A 603 -54.44 6.91 -21.11
C LYS A 603 -54.27 7.50 -22.50
N SER A 604 -54.41 6.69 -23.53
CA SER A 604 -54.22 7.10 -24.92
C SER A 604 -55.08 6.26 -25.87
N VAL A 605 -55.16 6.65 -27.14
CA VAL A 605 -55.77 5.85 -28.21
C VAL A 605 -54.70 5.25 -29.12
N ALA A 606 -55.04 4.18 -29.83
CA ALA A 606 -54.12 3.47 -30.70
C ALA A 606 -53.33 4.41 -31.65
N GLY A 607 -52.00 4.38 -31.57
CA GLY A 607 -51.09 5.13 -32.44
C GLY A 607 -50.90 6.62 -32.10
N GLU A 608 -51.47 7.12 -31.00
CA GLU A 608 -51.31 8.51 -30.56
C GLU A 608 -49.91 8.80 -29.98
N GLU A 609 -49.37 10.00 -30.23
CA GLU A 609 -48.14 10.50 -29.60
C GLU A 609 -48.46 11.10 -28.21
N ILE A 610 -47.92 10.47 -27.17
CA ILE A 610 -47.97 10.87 -25.78
C ILE A 610 -46.69 11.66 -25.46
N LYS A 611 -46.84 12.74 -24.70
CA LYS A 611 -45.71 13.50 -24.15
C LYS A 611 -45.62 13.27 -22.65
N ILE A 612 -44.48 12.79 -22.19
CA ILE A 612 -44.19 12.50 -20.78
C ILE A 612 -43.06 13.42 -20.34
N LEU A 613 -43.30 14.26 -19.34
CA LEU A 613 -42.24 15.12 -18.79
C LEU A 613 -41.46 14.31 -17.75
N VAL A 614 -40.14 14.25 -17.91
CA VAL A 614 -39.25 13.53 -16.99
C VAL A 614 -38.21 14.46 -16.43
N LYS A 615 -37.92 14.31 -15.15
CA LYS A 615 -36.77 14.95 -14.50
C LYS A 615 -35.67 13.92 -14.34
N VAL A 616 -34.53 14.19 -14.96
CA VAL A 616 -33.35 13.33 -14.92
C VAL A 616 -32.38 13.88 -13.90
N PHE A 617 -31.78 13.01 -13.09
CA PHE A 617 -30.78 13.40 -12.10
C PHE A 617 -29.50 12.60 -12.34
N ASN A 618 -28.38 13.32 -12.48
CA ASN A 618 -27.08 12.69 -12.59
C ASN A 618 -26.49 12.46 -11.19
N GLU A 619 -26.69 11.26 -10.66
CA GLU A 619 -26.06 10.81 -9.39
C GLU A 619 -24.63 10.33 -9.55
N SER A 620 -24.13 10.28 -10.80
CA SER A 620 -22.77 9.84 -11.04
C SER A 620 -21.76 10.89 -10.57
N LYS A 621 -20.55 10.44 -10.24
CA LYS A 621 -19.43 11.33 -9.91
C LYS A 621 -18.84 12.05 -11.13
N THR A 622 -19.40 11.85 -12.32
CA THR A 622 -18.91 12.38 -13.61
C THR A 622 -20.00 13.17 -14.36
N ALA A 623 -19.61 14.18 -15.14
CA ALA A 623 -20.59 14.85 -16.00
C ALA A 623 -21.03 13.90 -17.14
N TRP A 624 -22.31 13.88 -17.46
CA TRP A 624 -22.80 13.28 -18.68
C TRP A 624 -22.58 14.27 -19.80
N VAL A 625 -21.52 14.05 -20.56
CA VAL A 625 -21.14 14.85 -21.72
C VAL A 625 -21.59 14.08 -22.96
N ALA A 626 -22.37 14.74 -23.82
CA ALA A 626 -22.52 14.25 -25.17
C ALA A 626 -21.16 14.43 -25.87
N ASP A 627 -20.52 13.33 -26.26
CA ASP A 627 -19.50 13.40 -27.32
C ASP A 627 -20.18 13.89 -28.63
N ASP A 628 -19.51 13.79 -29.78
CA ASP A 628 -20.11 14.06 -31.12
C ASP A 628 -21.37 13.21 -31.47
N THR A 629 -21.91 12.46 -30.50
CA THR A 629 -23.15 11.69 -30.55
C THR A 629 -24.05 12.12 -29.38
N GLN A 630 -25.15 12.81 -29.72
CA GLN A 630 -26.15 13.32 -28.78
C GLN A 630 -26.72 12.19 -27.90
N ILE A 631 -26.89 12.43 -26.59
CA ILE A 631 -27.68 11.55 -25.72
C ILE A 631 -29.15 11.94 -25.92
N ASN A 632 -29.97 10.98 -26.36
CA ASN A 632 -31.41 11.15 -26.55
C ASN A 632 -32.19 10.32 -25.54
N PHE A 633 -33.47 10.63 -25.35
CA PHE A 633 -34.39 9.71 -24.69
C PHE A 633 -35.10 8.84 -25.70
N SER A 634 -35.35 7.59 -25.31
CA SER A 634 -36.29 6.71 -25.97
C SER A 634 -36.95 5.77 -24.97
N TYR A 635 -37.67 4.77 -25.45
CA TYR A 635 -38.51 3.93 -24.61
C TYR A 635 -38.65 2.50 -25.14
N HIS A 636 -38.94 1.61 -24.21
CA HIS A 636 -39.47 0.27 -24.47
C HIS A 636 -40.93 0.22 -24.00
N ILE A 637 -41.76 -0.56 -24.69
CA ILE A 637 -43.13 -0.86 -24.25
C ILE A 637 -43.25 -2.37 -24.06
N TYR A 638 -43.76 -2.77 -22.89
CA TYR A 638 -44.05 -4.15 -22.54
C TYR A 638 -45.56 -4.37 -22.44
N GLY A 639 -46.06 -5.51 -22.89
CA GLY A 639 -47.42 -5.96 -22.64
C GLY A 639 -47.61 -6.44 -21.20
N ASP A 640 -48.87 -6.65 -20.81
CA ASP A 640 -49.24 -7.16 -19.48
C ASP A 640 -48.63 -8.55 -19.16
N ASP A 641 -48.29 -9.34 -20.18
CA ASP A 641 -47.59 -10.61 -20.05
C ASP A 641 -46.06 -10.48 -19.92
N GLY A 642 -45.54 -9.24 -19.88
CA GLY A 642 -44.12 -8.92 -19.84
C GLY A 642 -43.41 -9.06 -21.19
N SER A 643 -44.12 -9.41 -22.26
CA SER A 643 -43.54 -9.45 -23.61
C SER A 643 -43.24 -8.04 -24.11
N MET A 644 -42.11 -7.86 -24.79
CA MET A 644 -41.73 -6.56 -25.32
C MET A 644 -42.48 -6.30 -26.64
N VAL A 645 -43.36 -5.30 -26.62
CA VAL A 645 -44.21 -4.88 -27.74
C VAL A 645 -43.48 -3.85 -28.61
N VAL A 646 -42.72 -2.95 -27.98
CA VAL A 646 -41.84 -1.99 -28.67
C VAL A 646 -40.46 -2.06 -28.06
N HIS A 647 -39.48 -2.51 -28.85
CA HIS A 647 -38.08 -2.54 -28.44
C HIS A 647 -37.33 -1.24 -28.72
N ASP A 648 -37.73 -0.45 -29.70
CA ASP A 648 -36.99 0.76 -30.06
C ASP A 648 -37.97 1.87 -30.41
N GLY A 649 -38.28 2.70 -29.41
CA GLY A 649 -39.19 3.83 -29.55
C GLY A 649 -38.60 4.98 -30.37
N ILE A 650 -39.41 6.00 -30.66
CA ILE A 650 -38.89 7.22 -31.28
C ILE A 650 -37.90 7.95 -30.37
N ARG A 651 -37.03 8.78 -30.97
CA ARG A 651 -36.06 9.60 -30.24
C ARG A 651 -36.67 10.92 -29.82
N SER A 652 -36.48 11.27 -28.56
CA SER A 652 -36.75 12.60 -28.02
C SER A 652 -35.42 13.29 -27.72
N PRO A 653 -35.24 14.57 -28.09
CA PRO A 653 -34.02 15.30 -27.78
C PRO A 653 -33.69 15.21 -26.29
N GLY A 654 -32.48 14.77 -25.95
CA GLY A 654 -32.03 14.76 -24.56
C GLY A 654 -31.46 16.10 -24.12
N TRP A 655 -30.48 16.05 -23.23
CA TRP A 655 -29.79 17.22 -22.70
C TRP A 655 -28.42 17.41 -23.36
N GLY A 656 -27.83 18.59 -23.13
CA GLY A 656 -26.43 18.86 -23.47
C GLY A 656 -25.50 18.20 -22.45
N ILE A 657 -24.87 19.02 -21.60
CA ILE A 657 -24.04 18.52 -20.49
C ILE A 657 -24.90 18.52 -19.22
N LEU A 658 -24.93 17.38 -18.50
CA LEU A 658 -25.54 17.28 -17.18
C LEU A 658 -24.47 16.90 -16.14
N LYS A 659 -24.08 17.82 -15.25
CA LYS A 659 -22.96 17.60 -14.31
C LYS A 659 -23.38 16.72 -13.12
N PRO A 660 -22.42 16.20 -12.31
CA PRO A 660 -22.74 15.50 -11.07
C PRO A 660 -23.65 16.33 -10.18
N ASN A 661 -24.69 15.70 -9.63
CA ASN A 661 -25.72 16.29 -8.78
C ASN A 661 -26.57 17.38 -9.45
N GLU A 662 -26.58 17.48 -10.79
CA GLU A 662 -27.51 18.34 -11.52
C GLU A 662 -28.74 17.55 -12.00
N SER A 663 -29.84 18.28 -12.19
CA SER A 663 -31.06 17.75 -12.81
C SER A 663 -31.47 18.55 -14.03
N VAL A 664 -32.10 17.89 -14.99
CA VAL A 664 -32.71 18.53 -16.18
C VAL A 664 -34.10 17.96 -16.41
N GLU A 665 -35.01 18.79 -16.89
CA GLU A 665 -36.36 18.38 -17.31
C GLU A 665 -36.39 18.20 -18.83
N CYS A 666 -36.90 17.05 -19.27
CA CYS A 666 -36.97 16.67 -20.67
C CYS A 666 -38.39 16.23 -21.01
N GLU A 667 -38.87 16.57 -22.21
CA GLU A 667 -40.12 16.01 -22.76
C GLU A 667 -39.78 14.75 -23.57
N VAL A 668 -40.29 13.59 -23.16
CA VAL A 668 -40.15 12.32 -23.87
C VAL A 668 -41.44 12.00 -24.62
N LYS A 669 -41.31 11.84 -25.93
CA LYS A 669 -42.39 11.45 -26.83
C LYS A 669 -42.48 9.94 -26.95
N VAL A 670 -43.68 9.40 -26.74
CA VAL A 670 -43.99 7.97 -26.79
C VAL A 670 -45.17 7.74 -27.71
N ILE A 671 -45.04 6.86 -28.71
CA ILE A 671 -46.16 6.45 -29.57
C ILE A 671 -46.86 5.24 -28.93
N ALA A 672 -48.16 5.36 -28.67
CA ALA A 672 -48.98 4.28 -28.14
C ALA A 672 -49.08 3.08 -29.11
N PRO A 673 -49.07 1.83 -28.62
CA PRO A 673 -49.30 0.65 -29.45
C PRO A 673 -50.62 0.72 -30.23
N ASN A 674 -50.68 0.07 -31.39
CA ASN A 674 -51.89 0.06 -32.24
C ASN A 674 -53.01 -0.88 -31.74
N ALA A 675 -52.71 -1.73 -30.75
CA ALA A 675 -53.69 -2.62 -30.15
C ALA A 675 -54.18 -2.04 -28.82
N SER A 676 -55.47 -2.22 -28.52
CA SER A 676 -56.02 -1.85 -27.22
C SER A 676 -55.53 -2.82 -26.15
N GLY A 677 -55.29 -2.29 -24.95
CA GLY A 677 -54.70 -3.08 -23.87
C GLY A 677 -54.01 -2.22 -22.81
N VAL A 678 -53.48 -2.89 -21.79
CA VAL A 678 -52.63 -2.31 -20.76
C VAL A 678 -51.18 -2.67 -21.06
N TYR A 679 -50.32 -1.66 -20.99
CA TYR A 679 -48.90 -1.74 -21.30
C TYR A 679 -48.07 -1.07 -20.21
N GLU A 680 -46.79 -1.39 -20.15
CA GLU A 680 -45.80 -0.72 -19.32
C GLU A 680 -44.77 -0.01 -20.21
N ILE A 681 -44.61 1.30 -20.02
CA ILE A 681 -43.57 2.09 -20.68
C ILE A 681 -42.35 2.14 -19.76
N GLN A 682 -41.18 1.85 -20.33
CA GLN A 682 -39.89 2.05 -19.68
C GLN A 682 -39.10 3.10 -20.47
N LEU A 683 -38.72 4.20 -19.81
CA LEU A 683 -38.00 5.31 -20.42
C LEU A 683 -36.50 5.19 -20.14
N LEU A 684 -35.66 5.26 -21.17
CA LEU A 684 -34.22 5.11 -21.02
C LEU A 684 -33.46 6.12 -21.91
N PRO A 685 -32.35 6.68 -21.41
CA PRO A 685 -31.42 7.41 -22.27
C PRO A 685 -30.70 6.45 -23.23
N VAL A 686 -30.43 6.95 -24.43
CA VAL A 686 -29.71 6.25 -25.49
C VAL A 686 -28.55 7.11 -25.94
N HIS A 687 -27.36 6.52 -25.96
CA HIS A 687 -26.22 7.15 -26.60
C HIS A 687 -26.23 6.75 -28.08
N GLU A 688 -26.58 7.71 -28.95
CA GLU A 688 -26.72 7.45 -30.38
C GLU A 688 -25.45 6.83 -30.97
N GLY A 689 -25.61 5.77 -31.77
CA GLY A 689 -24.50 5.05 -32.39
C GLY A 689 -23.64 4.19 -31.44
N LYS A 690 -23.94 4.14 -30.13
CA LYS A 690 -23.19 3.35 -29.15
C LYS A 690 -24.03 2.28 -28.46
N LYS A 691 -24.95 2.66 -27.56
CA LYS A 691 -25.78 1.74 -26.76
C LYS A 691 -26.85 2.45 -25.93
N TRP A 692 -27.86 1.70 -25.48
CA TRP A 692 -28.80 2.08 -24.43
C TRP A 692 -28.11 2.13 -23.06
N PHE A 693 -28.64 2.97 -22.16
CA PHE A 693 -28.29 2.91 -20.75
C PHE A 693 -28.85 1.60 -20.15
N SER A 694 -28.06 0.93 -19.32
CA SER A 694 -28.46 -0.36 -18.73
C SER A 694 -29.42 -0.15 -17.57
N THR A 695 -30.52 -0.91 -17.55
CA THR A 695 -31.55 -0.90 -16.49
C THR A 695 -31.05 -1.38 -15.13
N GLU A 696 -29.96 -2.16 -15.09
CA GLU A 696 -29.31 -2.55 -13.82
C GLU A 696 -28.56 -1.38 -13.17
N LYS A 697 -28.29 -0.32 -13.94
CA LYS A 697 -27.39 0.78 -13.55
C LYS A 697 -28.00 2.17 -13.70
N PHE A 698 -29.19 2.27 -14.29
CA PHE A 698 -29.99 3.49 -14.46
C PHE A 698 -31.42 3.19 -13.97
N GLU A 699 -31.86 3.87 -12.92
CA GLU A 699 -33.18 3.65 -12.33
C GLU A 699 -34.26 4.41 -13.13
N SER A 700 -35.17 3.66 -13.76
CA SER A 700 -36.35 4.19 -14.46
C SER A 700 -37.63 3.72 -13.77
N PRO A 701 -38.56 4.62 -13.39
CA PRO A 701 -39.87 4.22 -12.92
C PRO A 701 -40.66 3.54 -14.04
N LYS A 702 -41.58 2.65 -13.63
CA LYS A 702 -42.55 1.99 -14.50
C LYS A 702 -43.75 2.92 -14.71
N ILE A 703 -44.15 3.12 -15.96
CA ILE A 703 -45.30 3.97 -16.31
C ILE A 703 -46.36 3.08 -16.94
N GLU A 704 -47.55 3.01 -16.35
CA GLU A 704 -48.66 2.25 -16.91
C GLU A 704 -49.31 3.03 -18.07
N LEU A 705 -49.54 2.37 -19.20
CA LEU A 705 -50.24 2.92 -20.36
C LEU A 705 -51.48 2.08 -20.67
N THR A 706 -52.66 2.69 -20.60
CA THR A 706 -53.91 2.08 -21.08
C THR A 706 -54.25 2.65 -22.46
N VAL A 707 -54.32 1.79 -23.47
CA VAL A 707 -54.74 2.15 -24.84
C VAL A 707 -56.19 1.72 -25.06
N ALA A 708 -57.07 2.68 -25.34
CA ALA A 708 -58.50 2.48 -25.58
C ALA A 708 -58.83 2.07 -27.02
#